data_AF-A0A955TAX7-F1
#
_entry.id   AF-A0A955TAX7-F1
#
_cell.length_a   1.000
_cell.length_b   1.000
_cell.length_c   1.000
_cell.angle_alpha   90.00
_cell.angle_beta   90.00
_cell.angle_gamma   90.00
#
_symmetry.space_group_name_H-M   'P 1'
#
loop_
_entity.id
_entity.type
_entity.pdbx_description
1 polymer ?
#
loop_
_entity_poly.entity_id
_entity_poly.type
_entity_poly.pdbx_seq_one_letter_code
_entity_poly.pdbx_strand_id
1 'polypeptide(L)'
;FSGFRVTNAQLGIYCLGSELSLRENIITNITRPAPHETSADGIRLDDSSPLIQNNLIYDVGGMGIRAQGACEPDIINNTIFDYRYYAGISFAALNIGPGSPVIKNNIVMRGNDQPVGGILWNATCTPEISYNNVFGPANVTGGGSFYAVHNGSWMEVSGGPGAISEDPQFIDPDHGYFYLDPLSLCVDAGDPNPIYNDNDGSRNDMGAFGGNLLDPGATGHSGSGFIFTGIGKIPITEIVADPMDLSHGLFKVSDTVANDLHIHKFTDAPLGGYAWLHGLFGMSDDVDYYQIVAAPYGTSATETLDDSLVKTLFTINPDGTVSSTRVEMGPQSIGGVDNLYLLNKEGYWSFTDLRLIWNTTGLSGKYTVSYKAYRLTGPDTVVEVPLPRNDLDHFTVLINNDPVHTEIESITYGDGTPILECEKIVMPHDSDSSLIFTITAQHPAGYLRSYHLNCFWGNNRYGGLFTSDQYEGSHDVPPPLWDGVLHHTLPPLLPMIGGSVEPWYTCAYHFHLEGTARITDGIHYLKWSEDNVYQSVDAGVPPITPEPTPTDTPVFTPTFTPTNTPTTTPTPTPTDTTKLGDFAYMVAHFPIEPVLVAIHPLLTEDLSVHGIEITQGIQCFNTGAGLATCPDNSMPMVTNKTTTARIYMRYSHSLLPVGTRDNVPVKMYLRWNGGIWVSTIAT
;
A
#
# COMPACT_ATOMS: atom_id res chain seq x y z
N PHE A 1 7.57 -1.22 -8.21
CA PHE A 1 8.95 -0.73 -8.09
C PHE A 1 9.74 -1.08 -9.34
N SER A 2 10.28 -0.08 -10.02
CA SER A 2 11.11 -0.22 -11.21
C SER A 2 12.61 -0.46 -10.89
N GLY A 3 13.02 -0.33 -9.62
CA GLY A 3 14.39 -0.54 -9.16
C GLY A 3 14.74 -2.01 -8.91
N PHE A 4 15.82 -2.25 -8.16
CA PHE A 4 16.29 -3.61 -7.85
C PHE A 4 16.09 -4.00 -6.38
N ARG A 5 16.20 -5.30 -6.08
CA ARG A 5 16.11 -5.83 -4.72
C ARG A 5 17.49 -6.22 -4.17
N VAL A 6 17.83 -5.72 -2.99
CA VAL A 6 18.98 -6.16 -2.19
C VAL A 6 18.48 -6.96 -1.00
N THR A 7 18.98 -8.19 -0.81
CA THR A 7 18.58 -9.00 0.34
C THR A 7 19.64 -10.01 0.79
N ASN A 8 19.60 -10.41 2.06
CA ASN A 8 20.55 -11.34 2.70
C ASN A 8 22.01 -10.85 2.60
N ALA A 9 22.25 -9.55 2.77
CA ALA A 9 23.56 -8.92 2.63
C ALA A 9 24.05 -8.29 3.95
N GLN A 10 25.36 -8.06 4.11
CA GLN A 10 25.96 -7.41 5.29
C GLN A 10 25.75 -5.90 5.36
N LEU A 11 25.39 -5.29 4.24
CA LEU A 11 25.07 -3.88 4.05
C LEU A 11 24.14 -3.81 2.84
N GLY A 12 23.18 -2.89 2.83
CA GLY A 12 22.34 -2.67 1.68
C GLY A 12 23.11 -1.97 0.56
N ILE A 13 23.08 -0.63 0.52
CA ILE A 13 23.76 0.19 -0.48
C ILE A 13 24.82 1.06 0.19
N TYR A 14 26.02 1.08 -0.38
CA TYR A 14 27.11 1.95 0.06
C TYR A 14 27.43 3.00 -1.00
N CYS A 15 27.29 4.28 -0.64
CA CYS A 15 27.68 5.41 -1.45
C CYS A 15 28.96 6.03 -0.89
N LEU A 16 29.98 6.17 -1.73
CA LEU A 16 31.26 6.80 -1.39
C LEU A 16 31.63 7.81 -2.48
N GLY A 17 31.64 9.11 -2.16
CA GLY A 17 31.93 10.16 -3.13
C GLY A 17 30.94 10.21 -4.30
N SER A 18 29.65 9.95 -4.04
CA SER A 18 28.64 9.64 -5.05
C SER A 18 27.46 10.61 -5.08
N GLU A 19 26.98 10.90 -6.29
CA GLU A 19 25.82 11.77 -6.61
C GLU A 19 24.71 11.00 -7.34
N LEU A 20 24.65 9.66 -7.13
CA LEU A 20 23.73 8.77 -7.85
C LEU A 20 22.26 9.01 -7.50
N SER A 21 21.35 8.53 -8.34
CA SER A 21 19.92 8.42 -8.02
C SER A 21 19.58 6.99 -7.62
N LEU A 22 19.15 6.81 -6.36
CA LEU A 22 18.68 5.55 -5.79
C LEU A 22 17.17 5.59 -5.70
N ARG A 23 16.49 5.00 -6.70
CA ARG A 23 15.03 5.01 -6.77
C ARG A 23 14.42 3.63 -6.75
N GLU A 24 13.29 3.49 -6.05
CA GLU A 24 12.41 2.33 -6.18
C GLU A 24 13.09 0.99 -5.89
N ASN A 25 14.06 0.98 -4.98
CA ASN A 25 14.73 -0.24 -4.58
C ASN A 25 14.04 -0.86 -3.39
N ILE A 26 14.08 -2.20 -3.32
CA ILE A 26 13.69 -2.95 -2.12
C ILE A 26 14.97 -3.39 -1.42
N ILE A 27 15.22 -2.88 -0.21
CA ILE A 27 16.40 -3.21 0.60
C ILE A 27 15.89 -3.92 1.85
N THR A 28 16.16 -5.23 1.96
CA THR A 28 15.55 -6.01 3.04
C THR A 28 16.34 -7.20 3.53
N ASN A 29 16.17 -7.56 4.80
CA ASN A 29 16.84 -8.69 5.43
C ASN A 29 18.37 -8.51 5.31
N ILE A 30 18.83 -7.33 5.73
CA ILE A 30 20.24 -6.99 5.85
C ILE A 30 20.72 -7.51 7.21
N THR A 31 21.78 -8.33 7.16
CA THR A 31 22.20 -9.37 8.13
C THR A 31 21.77 -9.12 9.58
N ARG A 32 21.20 -10.18 10.18
CA ARG A 32 20.60 -10.26 11.53
C ARG A 32 21.40 -11.07 12.59
N PRO A 33 22.76 -11.14 12.67
CA PRO A 33 23.39 -12.07 13.61
C PRO A 33 23.37 -11.60 15.07
N ALA A 34 23.19 -10.30 15.35
CA ALA A 34 23.13 -9.76 16.71
C ALA A 34 22.35 -8.44 16.78
N PRO A 35 21.75 -8.07 17.93
CA PRO A 35 21.23 -6.71 18.12
C PRO A 35 22.42 -5.75 18.07
N HIS A 36 22.37 -4.76 17.17
CA HIS A 36 23.34 -3.67 16.99
C HIS A 36 24.59 -3.99 16.14
N GLU A 37 24.40 -4.13 14.82
CA GLU A 37 25.52 -4.11 13.88
C GLU A 37 25.61 -2.75 13.18
N THR A 38 26.64 -1.97 13.53
CA THR A 38 26.98 -0.69 12.88
C THR A 38 27.31 -0.81 11.38
N SER A 39 27.43 -2.05 10.89
CA SER A 39 27.69 -2.42 9.49
C SER A 39 26.42 -2.68 8.68
N ALA A 40 25.29 -3.03 9.30
CA ALA A 40 24.08 -3.56 8.65
C ALA A 40 23.05 -2.49 8.25
N ASP A 41 23.52 -1.32 7.80
CA ASP A 41 22.65 -0.22 7.38
C ASP A 41 21.92 -0.57 6.07
N GLY A 42 20.71 -0.03 5.88
CA GLY A 42 20.00 -0.10 4.61
C GLY A 42 20.74 0.69 3.53
N ILE A 43 20.97 1.98 3.75
CA ILE A 43 21.79 2.84 2.89
C ILE A 43 22.83 3.57 3.74
N ARG A 44 24.10 3.51 3.35
CA ARG A 44 25.20 4.25 3.97
C ARG A 44 25.79 5.26 2.99
N LEU A 45 25.92 6.50 3.44
CA LEU A 45 26.48 7.63 2.70
C LEU A 45 27.78 8.10 3.36
N ASP A 46 28.85 8.07 2.58
CA ASP A 46 30.16 8.65 2.93
C ASP A 46 30.51 9.71 1.89
N ASP A 47 30.54 10.98 2.29
CA ASP A 47 30.83 12.12 1.41
C ASP A 47 30.00 12.06 0.10
N SER A 48 28.69 11.83 0.22
CA SER A 48 27.80 11.53 -0.91
C SER A 48 26.46 12.26 -0.78
N SER A 49 25.95 12.80 -1.89
CA SER A 49 24.68 13.55 -1.92
C SER A 49 23.68 12.99 -2.96
N PRO A 50 23.34 11.69 -2.90
CA PRO A 50 22.40 11.09 -3.85
C PRO A 50 20.96 11.59 -3.68
N LEU A 51 20.16 11.45 -4.74
CA LEU A 51 18.70 11.42 -4.63
C LEU A 51 18.26 10.02 -4.19
N ILE A 52 17.67 9.90 -3.02
CA ILE A 52 17.12 8.65 -2.44
C ILE A 52 15.61 8.77 -2.44
N GLN A 53 14.95 8.13 -3.41
CA GLN A 53 13.51 8.32 -3.63
C GLN A 53 12.73 7.00 -3.75
N ASN A 54 11.54 6.90 -3.16
CA ASN A 54 10.65 5.74 -3.38
C ASN A 54 11.27 4.38 -2.99
N ASN A 55 12.27 4.33 -2.12
CA ASN A 55 12.85 3.07 -1.69
C ASN A 55 12.06 2.49 -0.52
N LEU A 56 11.90 1.17 -0.55
CA LEU A 56 11.36 0.39 0.55
C LEU A 56 12.52 -0.29 1.29
N ILE A 57 12.82 0.20 2.49
CA ILE A 57 13.91 -0.29 3.34
C ILE A 57 13.29 -0.94 4.56
N TYR A 58 13.36 -2.26 4.69
CA TYR A 58 12.74 -2.94 5.82
C TYR A 58 13.51 -4.15 6.30
N ASP A 59 13.40 -4.44 7.59
CA ASP A 59 14.13 -5.55 8.20
C ASP A 59 15.66 -5.40 8.06
N VAL A 60 16.20 -4.34 8.69
CA VAL A 60 17.63 -4.02 8.66
C VAL A 60 18.24 -4.10 10.05
N GLY A 61 19.39 -4.78 10.18
CA GLY A 61 20.11 -4.92 11.45
C GLY A 61 20.72 -3.61 11.98
N GLY A 62 20.97 -2.64 11.10
CA GLY A 62 21.57 -1.33 11.38
C GLY A 62 20.55 -0.18 11.38
N MET A 63 20.99 0.99 10.91
CA MET A 63 20.14 2.14 10.63
C MET A 63 19.41 1.94 9.29
N GLY A 64 18.27 2.61 9.08
CA GLY A 64 17.64 2.63 7.76
C GLY A 64 18.53 3.34 6.74
N ILE A 65 18.81 4.62 6.98
CA ILE A 65 19.72 5.46 6.21
C ILE A 65 20.70 6.15 7.16
N ARG A 66 21.99 6.06 6.86
CA ARG A 66 23.07 6.69 7.64
C ARG A 66 23.94 7.57 6.76
N ALA A 67 24.26 8.76 7.25
CA ALA A 67 25.22 9.67 6.64
C ALA A 67 26.42 9.98 7.54
N GLN A 68 27.59 10.13 6.92
CA GLN A 68 28.82 10.61 7.54
C GLN A 68 29.69 11.36 6.51
N GLY A 69 30.55 12.26 6.98
CA GLY A 69 31.27 13.17 6.08
C GLY A 69 30.36 14.28 5.55
N ALA A 70 30.71 14.86 4.39
CA ALA A 70 29.94 15.91 3.73
C ALA A 70 28.83 15.30 2.85
N CYS A 71 27.62 15.21 3.39
CA CYS A 71 26.46 14.65 2.68
C CYS A 71 25.29 15.66 2.67
N GLU A 72 24.75 15.94 1.49
CA GLU A 72 23.55 16.76 1.28
C GLU A 72 22.52 16.04 0.38
N PRO A 73 22.13 14.78 0.67
CA PRO A 73 21.15 14.06 -0.15
C PRO A 73 19.73 14.64 -0.05
N ASP A 74 18.94 14.34 -1.08
CA ASP A 74 17.49 14.45 -1.06
C ASP A 74 16.89 13.07 -0.70
N ILE A 75 16.22 12.94 0.45
CA ILE A 75 15.59 11.72 0.94
C ILE A 75 14.08 11.90 0.91
N ILE A 76 13.44 11.40 -0.14
CA ILE A 76 12.05 11.74 -0.48
C ILE A 76 11.20 10.47 -0.66
N ASN A 77 10.01 10.39 -0.08
CA ASN A 77 9.07 9.28 -0.34
C ASN A 77 9.67 7.90 -0.08
N ASN A 78 10.45 7.68 0.98
CA ASN A 78 10.94 6.34 1.32
C ASN A 78 10.12 5.75 2.47
N THR A 79 9.92 4.43 2.48
CA THR A 79 9.39 3.70 3.64
C THR A 79 10.52 2.96 4.33
N ILE A 80 10.74 3.25 5.61
CA ILE A 80 11.77 2.65 6.45
C ILE A 80 11.08 1.94 7.61
N PHE A 81 11.14 0.61 7.65
CA PHE A 81 10.45 -0.22 8.65
C PHE A 81 11.40 -1.20 9.34
N ASP A 82 11.19 -1.48 10.63
CA ASP A 82 11.95 -2.53 11.36
C ASP A 82 13.49 -2.40 11.26
N TYR A 83 14.01 -1.21 11.55
CA TYR A 83 15.45 -0.94 11.73
C TYR A 83 15.85 -1.14 13.20
N ARG A 84 17.07 -1.62 13.45
CA ARG A 84 17.47 -2.15 14.77
C ARG A 84 18.64 -1.45 15.45
N TYR A 85 19.20 -0.42 14.81
CA TYR A 85 20.27 0.37 15.41
C TYR A 85 20.00 1.86 15.27
N TYR A 86 20.02 2.55 16.41
CA TYR A 86 20.12 4.00 16.55
C TYR A 86 18.99 4.85 15.96
N ALA A 87 18.78 4.86 14.64
CA ALA A 87 17.71 5.63 14.01
C ALA A 87 17.29 5.09 12.63
N GLY A 88 16.07 5.45 12.21
CA GLY A 88 15.59 5.19 10.86
C GLY A 88 16.36 6.01 9.83
N ILE A 89 16.54 7.31 10.08
CA ILE A 89 17.40 8.20 9.28
C ILE A 89 18.35 8.94 10.23
N SER A 90 19.66 8.89 9.94
CA SER A 90 20.69 9.46 10.81
C SER A 90 21.74 10.30 10.07
N PHE A 91 21.86 11.55 10.50
CA PHE A 91 22.96 12.47 10.19
C PHE A 91 23.75 12.84 11.46
N ALA A 92 23.80 11.92 12.43
CA ALA A 92 24.41 12.18 13.74
C ALA A 92 25.81 11.57 13.92
N ALA A 93 26.45 11.14 12.83
CA ALA A 93 27.83 10.66 12.87
C ALA A 93 28.78 11.73 13.45
N LEU A 94 29.80 11.30 14.19
CA LEU A 94 30.75 12.22 14.84
C LEU A 94 31.56 13.06 13.84
N ASN A 95 31.74 12.55 12.62
CA ASN A 95 32.44 13.20 11.51
C ASN A 95 31.47 13.75 10.45
N ILE A 96 30.19 13.97 10.78
CA ILE A 96 29.28 14.63 9.84
C ILE A 96 29.75 16.07 9.58
N GLY A 97 29.82 16.43 8.30
CA GLY A 97 30.17 17.76 7.84
C GLY A 97 28.96 18.71 7.85
N PRO A 98 29.20 20.01 7.62
CA PRO A 98 28.10 20.94 7.41
C PRO A 98 27.34 20.60 6.13
N GLY A 99 26.03 20.76 6.19
CA GLY A 99 25.16 20.62 5.02
C GLY A 99 23.69 20.77 5.36
N SER A 100 22.83 20.77 4.33
CA SER A 100 21.37 20.96 4.48
C SER A 100 20.58 19.94 3.65
N PRO A 101 20.68 18.63 3.96
CA PRO A 101 19.93 17.60 3.24
C PRO A 101 18.43 17.80 3.37
N VAL A 102 17.68 17.43 2.34
CA VAL A 102 16.21 17.48 2.35
C VAL A 102 15.67 16.12 2.78
N ILE A 103 14.79 16.09 3.77
CA ILE A 103 14.14 14.86 4.26
C ILE A 103 12.64 15.09 4.30
N LYS A 104 11.89 14.55 3.33
CA LYS A 104 10.44 14.75 3.26
C LYS A 104 9.64 13.58 2.71
N ASN A 105 8.34 13.55 3.02
CA ASN A 105 7.39 12.53 2.52
C ASN A 105 7.77 11.10 2.90
N ASN A 106 8.67 10.88 3.86
CA ASN A 106 9.09 9.54 4.24
C ASN A 106 8.16 8.97 5.32
N ILE A 107 8.00 7.65 5.34
CA ILE A 107 7.47 6.93 6.49
C ILE A 107 8.64 6.24 7.19
N VAL A 108 8.80 6.49 8.48
CA VAL A 108 9.80 5.86 9.34
C VAL A 108 9.09 5.21 10.52
N MET A 109 8.96 3.89 10.49
CA MET A 109 8.22 3.14 11.50
C MET A 109 9.13 2.11 12.19
N ARG A 110 9.13 2.12 13.51
CA ARG A 110 9.79 1.06 14.28
C ARG A 110 8.91 -0.19 14.25
N GLY A 111 9.46 -1.28 13.70
CA GLY A 111 8.78 -2.58 13.63
C GLY A 111 9.26 -3.60 14.68
N ASN A 112 9.90 -3.14 15.77
CA ASN A 112 10.52 -4.00 16.78
C ASN A 112 10.58 -3.32 18.15
N ASP A 113 11.16 -4.01 19.14
CA ASP A 113 11.34 -3.52 20.51
C ASP A 113 12.75 -2.96 20.82
N GLN A 114 13.57 -2.64 19.82
CA GLN A 114 14.90 -2.06 20.04
C GLN A 114 14.86 -0.56 20.39
N PRO A 115 15.78 -0.03 21.20
CA PRO A 115 15.86 1.39 21.49
C PRO A 115 16.42 2.14 20.26
N VAL A 116 15.53 2.58 19.37
CA VAL A 116 15.87 3.27 18.12
C VAL A 116 15.01 4.52 17.94
N GLY A 117 15.61 5.61 17.47
CA GLY A 117 14.92 6.87 17.17
C GLY A 117 14.39 6.95 15.73
N GLY A 118 13.62 7.99 15.43
CA GLY A 118 13.12 8.28 14.08
C GLY A 118 14.18 8.91 13.19
N ILE A 119 14.21 10.25 13.20
CA ILE A 119 15.13 11.06 12.39
C ILE A 119 16.04 11.88 13.30
N LEU A 120 17.33 11.56 13.31
CA LEU A 120 18.31 12.15 14.24
C LEU A 120 19.46 12.81 13.49
N TRP A 121 19.95 13.95 13.98
CA TRP A 121 21.09 14.64 13.37
C TRP A 121 21.99 15.34 14.40
N ASN A 122 23.22 15.64 13.99
CA ASN A 122 24.11 16.53 14.74
C ASN A 122 23.91 17.97 14.24
N ALA A 123 23.97 18.96 15.13
CA ALA A 123 23.79 20.38 14.81
C ALA A 123 24.80 20.95 13.79
N THR A 124 25.88 20.22 13.49
CA THR A 124 26.79 20.55 12.39
C THR A 124 26.07 20.47 11.03
N CYS A 125 25.15 19.52 10.87
CA CYS A 125 24.29 19.38 9.70
C CYS A 125 22.89 19.89 10.04
N THR A 126 22.23 20.61 9.13
CA THR A 126 20.93 21.24 9.37
C THR A 126 19.91 20.76 8.33
N PRO A 127 19.36 19.53 8.48
CA PRO A 127 18.39 19.01 7.53
C PRO A 127 17.13 19.85 7.42
N GLU A 128 16.59 19.97 6.21
CA GLU A 128 15.26 20.51 5.95
C GLU A 128 14.23 19.38 6.07
N ILE A 129 13.45 19.36 7.15
CA ILE A 129 12.53 18.27 7.49
C ILE A 129 11.08 18.74 7.36
N SER A 130 10.26 18.01 6.61
CA SER A 130 8.83 18.30 6.44
C SER A 130 8.07 17.06 5.95
N TYR A 131 6.76 16.98 6.22
CA TYR A 131 5.86 15.96 5.66
C TYR A 131 6.32 14.51 5.86
N ASN A 132 7.01 14.19 6.96
CA ASN A 132 7.37 12.79 7.27
C ASN A 132 6.40 12.23 8.31
N ASN A 133 6.05 10.95 8.18
CA ASN A 133 5.44 10.19 9.26
C ASN A 133 6.52 9.43 10.03
N VAL A 134 6.65 9.68 11.33
CA VAL A 134 7.56 8.93 12.21
C VAL A 134 6.73 8.24 13.28
N PHE A 135 6.68 6.91 13.26
CA PHE A 135 5.79 6.15 14.13
C PHE A 135 6.52 5.16 15.04
N GLY A 136 6.10 5.17 16.30
CA GLY A 136 6.56 4.25 17.34
C GLY A 136 8.06 4.23 17.66
N PRO A 137 8.89 5.28 17.45
CA PRO A 137 10.29 5.22 17.88
C PRO A 137 10.39 5.02 19.41
N ALA A 138 11.54 4.52 19.86
CA ALA A 138 11.85 4.38 21.27
C ALA A 138 12.77 5.50 21.76
N ASN A 139 12.69 5.79 23.05
CA ASN A 139 13.49 6.82 23.70
C ASN A 139 15.00 6.47 23.67
N VAL A 140 15.75 7.15 22.82
CA VAL A 140 17.21 7.05 22.69
C VAL A 140 17.96 8.33 23.09
N THR A 141 17.25 9.44 23.23
CA THR A 141 17.78 10.80 23.49
C THR A 141 17.40 11.38 24.85
N GLY A 142 16.56 10.68 25.62
CA GLY A 142 15.94 11.17 26.86
C GLY A 142 14.50 11.65 26.69
N GLY A 143 13.92 11.62 25.47
CA GLY A 143 12.55 12.04 25.14
C GLY A 143 11.78 11.02 24.28
N GLY A 144 10.86 11.48 23.42
CA GLY A 144 10.10 10.60 22.51
C GLY A 144 10.91 10.08 21.31
N SER A 145 12.05 10.73 21.00
CA SER A 145 13.01 10.42 19.93
C SER A 145 12.42 10.28 18.52
N PHE A 146 11.33 10.99 18.23
CA PHE A 146 10.79 11.15 16.88
C PHE A 146 11.77 11.96 16.01
N TYR A 147 12.17 13.13 16.51
CA TYR A 147 13.09 14.05 15.86
C TYR A 147 13.98 14.68 16.92
N ALA A 148 15.30 14.56 16.78
CA ALA A 148 16.20 15.19 17.73
C ALA A 148 17.53 15.63 17.11
N VAL A 149 18.04 16.74 17.64
CA VAL A 149 19.33 17.33 17.27
C VAL A 149 20.34 17.17 18.40
N HIS A 150 21.57 16.82 18.06
CA HIS A 150 22.69 16.75 18.98
C HIS A 150 23.59 17.99 18.88
N ASN A 151 23.66 18.78 19.95
CA ASN A 151 24.56 19.94 20.07
C ASN A 151 25.33 19.88 21.41
N GLY A 152 26.12 18.83 21.59
CA GLY A 152 26.77 18.50 22.87
C GLY A 152 25.86 17.76 23.87
N SER A 153 24.55 17.91 23.70
CA SER A 153 23.50 17.05 24.27
C SER A 153 22.35 16.90 23.26
N TRP A 154 21.52 15.88 23.43
CA TRP A 154 20.31 15.72 22.62
C TRP A 154 19.22 16.69 23.02
N MET A 155 18.51 17.21 22.02
CA MET A 155 17.33 18.05 22.18
C MET A 155 16.25 17.57 21.21
N GLU A 156 15.08 17.25 21.74
CA GLU A 156 13.89 16.95 20.93
C GLU A 156 13.41 18.19 20.19
N VAL A 157 12.95 18.01 18.96
CA VAL A 157 12.44 19.09 18.12
C VAL A 157 11.19 18.65 17.35
N SER A 158 10.49 19.61 16.75
CA SER A 158 9.37 19.30 15.87
C SER A 158 9.87 18.66 14.56
N GLY A 159 9.07 17.76 13.98
CA GLY A 159 9.31 17.20 12.64
C GLY A 159 9.09 18.17 11.48
N GLY A 160 8.77 19.44 11.79
CA GLY A 160 8.50 20.47 10.80
C GLY A 160 7.06 20.44 10.25
N PRO A 161 6.78 21.23 9.22
CA PRO A 161 5.45 21.31 8.61
C PRO A 161 4.96 19.96 8.10
N GLY A 162 3.69 19.63 8.38
CA GLY A 162 3.06 18.41 7.87
C GLY A 162 3.58 17.10 8.46
N ALA A 163 4.40 17.14 9.51
CA ALA A 163 4.86 15.93 10.17
C ALA A 163 3.70 15.18 10.87
N ILE A 164 3.66 13.87 10.69
CA ILE A 164 2.69 12.96 11.29
C ILE A 164 3.44 12.01 12.25
N SER A 165 2.75 11.51 13.27
CA SER A 165 3.30 10.56 14.25
C SER A 165 2.28 9.50 14.62
N GLU A 166 1.58 8.99 13.61
CA GLU A 166 0.48 8.03 13.71
C GLU A 166 0.83 6.74 12.97
N ASP A 167 0.14 5.66 13.31
CA ASP A 167 0.32 4.38 12.63
C ASP A 167 0.06 4.57 11.12
N PRO A 168 1.00 4.25 10.22
CA PRO A 168 0.76 4.33 8.78
C PRO A 168 -0.32 3.34 8.30
N GLN A 169 -0.78 2.40 9.12
CA GLN A 169 -1.81 1.41 8.78
C GLN A 169 -1.43 0.63 7.52
N PHE A 170 -0.23 0.06 7.51
CA PHE A 170 0.17 -0.83 6.42
C PHE A 170 -0.72 -2.08 6.38
N ILE A 171 -1.10 -2.51 5.17
CA ILE A 171 -2.00 -3.66 4.98
C ILE A 171 -1.40 -4.96 5.54
N ASP A 172 -0.14 -5.27 5.23
CA ASP A 172 0.53 -6.50 5.69
C ASP A 172 2.07 -6.34 5.73
N PRO A 173 2.59 -5.54 6.67
CA PRO A 173 4.02 -5.24 6.75
C PRO A 173 4.88 -6.47 7.10
N ASP A 174 4.32 -7.47 7.80
CA ASP A 174 5.03 -8.69 8.19
C ASP A 174 5.42 -9.56 6.99
N HIS A 175 4.66 -9.49 5.90
CA HIS A 175 4.98 -10.16 4.64
C HIS A 175 5.59 -9.22 3.59
N GLY A 176 5.92 -7.98 3.97
CA GLY A 176 6.55 -7.00 3.10
C GLY A 176 5.59 -6.18 2.24
N TYR A 177 4.29 -6.18 2.56
CA TYR A 177 3.28 -5.36 1.87
C TYR A 177 3.05 -4.05 2.63
N PHE A 178 3.75 -3.01 2.19
CA PHE A 178 3.73 -1.68 2.80
C PHE A 178 2.84 -0.68 2.05
N TYR A 179 1.80 -1.16 1.37
CA TYR A 179 0.72 -0.29 0.91
C TYR A 179 -0.06 0.22 2.12
N LEU A 180 -0.49 1.47 2.03
CA LEU A 180 -1.32 2.10 3.05
C LEU A 180 -2.75 1.57 2.96
N ASP A 181 -3.40 1.38 4.10
CA ASP A 181 -4.84 1.30 4.15
C ASP A 181 -5.44 2.62 3.61
N PRO A 182 -6.55 2.59 2.85
CA PRO A 182 -7.18 3.80 2.30
C PRO A 182 -7.60 4.83 3.34
N LEU A 183 -7.83 4.43 4.60
CA LEU A 183 -8.16 5.34 5.70
C LEU A 183 -6.92 5.84 6.46
N SER A 184 -5.73 5.43 6.03
CA SER A 184 -4.48 5.88 6.62
C SER A 184 -4.34 7.40 6.51
N LEU A 185 -3.92 8.02 7.62
CA LEU A 185 -3.59 9.44 7.67
C LEU A 185 -2.36 9.81 6.81
N CYS A 186 -1.65 8.81 6.26
CA CYS A 186 -0.54 9.02 5.35
C CYS A 186 -0.98 9.19 3.88
N VAL A 187 -2.24 8.89 3.56
CA VAL A 187 -2.83 9.10 2.22
C VAL A 187 -3.08 10.60 1.99
N ASP A 188 -2.71 11.12 0.82
CA ASP A 188 -2.82 12.52 0.40
C ASP A 188 -2.20 13.53 1.39
N ALA A 189 -1.22 13.10 2.19
CA ALA A 189 -0.71 13.83 3.35
C ALA A 189 0.67 14.46 3.16
N GLY A 190 1.40 14.09 2.10
CA GLY A 190 2.73 14.56 1.74
C GLY A 190 2.78 16.02 1.27
N ASP A 191 3.92 16.45 0.75
CA ASP A 191 4.14 17.83 0.26
C ASP A 191 3.06 18.22 -0.78
N PRO A 192 2.31 19.32 -0.58
CA PRO A 192 1.21 19.72 -1.46
C PRO A 192 1.67 20.30 -2.81
N ASN A 193 2.98 20.47 -3.04
CA ASN A 193 3.47 20.96 -4.32
C ASN A 193 3.20 19.91 -5.42
N PRO A 194 2.53 20.28 -6.54
CA PRO A 194 2.18 19.36 -7.63
C PRO A 194 3.34 18.65 -8.34
N ILE A 195 4.59 19.03 -8.05
CA ILE A 195 5.76 18.25 -8.48
C ILE A 195 5.88 16.93 -7.73
N TYR A 196 5.31 16.79 -6.53
CA TYR A 196 5.39 15.57 -5.72
C TYR A 196 4.14 14.72 -5.78
N ASN A 197 3.07 15.18 -6.46
CA ASN A 197 1.82 14.47 -6.56
C ASN A 197 2.02 13.01 -6.97
N ASP A 198 1.08 12.20 -6.50
CA ASP A 198 1.01 10.81 -6.87
C ASP A 198 0.87 10.62 -8.36
N ASN A 199 1.10 9.36 -8.71
CA ASN A 199 1.01 8.95 -10.08
C ASN A 199 -0.41 9.04 -10.67
N ASP A 200 -1.42 9.27 -9.84
CA ASP A 200 -2.81 9.55 -10.23
C ASP A 200 -3.19 11.03 -10.05
N GLY A 201 -2.19 11.89 -9.90
CA GLY A 201 -2.35 13.33 -9.78
C GLY A 201 -2.96 13.79 -8.46
N SER A 202 -3.33 12.88 -7.56
CA SER A 202 -3.71 13.22 -6.19
C SER A 202 -2.53 13.82 -5.44
N ARG A 203 -2.77 14.33 -4.23
CA ARG A 203 -1.68 14.87 -3.43
C ARG A 203 -0.82 13.70 -2.98
N ASN A 204 0.49 13.92 -2.94
CA ASN A 204 1.44 12.89 -2.56
C ASN A 204 1.06 12.11 -1.27
N ASP A 205 1.00 10.80 -1.36
CA ASP A 205 1.02 9.87 -0.24
C ASP A 205 2.42 9.87 0.40
N MET A 206 2.50 9.70 1.72
CA MET A 206 3.81 9.50 2.35
C MET A 206 4.33 8.08 2.09
N GLY A 207 5.65 7.93 1.97
CA GLY A 207 6.33 6.63 1.89
C GLY A 207 6.66 6.16 0.46
N ALA A 208 7.17 4.93 0.38
CA ALA A 208 7.77 4.33 -0.81
C ALA A 208 6.84 4.26 -2.03
N PHE A 209 5.54 4.17 -1.80
CA PHE A 209 4.52 4.04 -2.85
C PHE A 209 3.86 5.36 -3.25
N GLY A 210 4.19 6.46 -2.56
CA GLY A 210 3.66 7.77 -2.87
C GLY A 210 4.52 8.57 -3.86
N GLY A 211 3.90 9.53 -4.53
CA GLY A 211 4.52 10.50 -5.40
C GLY A 211 4.88 9.92 -6.76
N ASN A 212 5.83 10.57 -7.45
CA ASN A 212 6.21 10.14 -8.79
C ASN A 212 6.98 8.81 -8.78
N LEU A 213 6.27 7.71 -9.05
CA LEU A 213 6.88 6.44 -9.39
C LEU A 213 7.21 6.43 -10.89
N LEU A 214 8.38 5.89 -11.22
CA LEU A 214 8.72 5.54 -12.58
C LEU A 214 7.83 4.37 -12.98
N ASP A 215 6.85 4.66 -13.82
CA ASP A 215 6.17 3.63 -14.58
C ASP A 215 6.79 3.56 -15.99
N PRO A 216 7.82 2.70 -16.21
CA PRO A 216 8.35 2.53 -17.54
C PRO A 216 7.28 2.07 -18.54
N GLY A 217 6.19 1.47 -18.05
CA GLY A 217 5.08 0.96 -18.84
C GLY A 217 5.53 0.12 -20.03
N ALA A 218 4.60 -0.11 -20.96
CA ALA A 218 4.96 -0.48 -22.31
C ALA A 218 4.88 0.78 -23.20
N THR A 219 5.86 1.01 -24.07
CA THR A 219 5.77 2.07 -25.08
C THR A 219 4.79 1.74 -26.21
N GLY A 220 4.45 0.45 -26.33
CA GLY A 220 3.46 -0.07 -27.26
C GLY A 220 3.33 -1.59 -27.15
N HIS A 221 2.44 -2.19 -27.94
CA HIS A 221 2.30 -3.63 -28.04
C HIS A 221 2.89 -4.18 -29.36
N SER A 222 3.13 -5.49 -29.42
CA SER A 222 3.79 -6.16 -30.57
C SER A 222 2.94 -6.27 -31.84
N GLY A 223 1.69 -5.80 -31.80
CA GLY A 223 0.75 -5.80 -32.93
C GLY A 223 0.61 -4.44 -33.59
N SER A 224 -0.45 -4.28 -34.36
CA SER A 224 -0.95 -2.99 -34.88
C SER A 224 -2.35 -2.76 -34.30
N GLY A 225 -2.72 -1.51 -34.09
CA GLY A 225 -3.97 -1.13 -33.42
C GLY A 225 -3.73 -0.30 -32.17
N PHE A 226 -4.82 0.07 -31.54
CA PHE A 226 -4.81 0.61 -30.18
C PHE A 226 -5.55 -0.35 -29.26
N ILE A 227 -5.06 -0.48 -28.04
CA ILE A 227 -5.76 -1.17 -26.95
C ILE A 227 -5.84 -0.23 -25.75
N PHE A 228 -7.02 -0.09 -25.17
CA PHE A 228 -7.11 0.40 -23.79
C PHE A 228 -6.60 -0.70 -22.86
N THR A 229 -5.83 -0.32 -21.86
CA THR A 229 -5.27 -1.24 -20.88
C THR A 229 -5.98 -1.14 -19.54
N GLY A 230 -6.37 0.07 -19.12
CA GLY A 230 -7.02 0.27 -17.83
C GLY A 230 -7.61 1.66 -17.63
N ILE A 231 -8.34 1.80 -16.52
CA ILE A 231 -8.83 3.05 -15.97
C ILE A 231 -8.33 3.15 -14.52
N GLY A 232 -7.50 4.15 -14.23
CA GLY A 232 -6.69 4.15 -13.01
C GLY A 232 -5.86 2.87 -12.96
N LYS A 233 -6.03 2.08 -11.89
CA LYS A 233 -5.36 0.79 -11.73
C LYS A 233 -6.20 -0.40 -12.21
N ILE A 234 -7.44 -0.20 -12.63
CA ILE A 234 -8.36 -1.28 -13.00
C ILE A 234 -8.19 -1.62 -14.49
N PRO A 235 -7.86 -2.86 -14.87
CA PRO A 235 -7.87 -3.28 -16.27
C PRO A 235 -9.26 -3.14 -16.88
N ILE A 236 -9.35 -2.68 -18.14
CA ILE A 236 -10.66 -2.54 -18.81
C ILE A 236 -11.39 -3.88 -18.97
N THR A 237 -10.68 -5.01 -18.84
CA THR A 237 -11.27 -6.35 -18.84
C THR A 237 -12.14 -6.63 -17.61
N GLU A 238 -11.97 -5.87 -16.54
CA GLU A 238 -12.83 -5.94 -15.35
C GLU A 238 -14.11 -5.11 -15.51
N ILE A 239 -14.31 -4.43 -16.65
CA ILE A 239 -15.58 -3.81 -17.00
C ILE A 239 -16.47 -4.87 -17.64
N VAL A 240 -17.69 -5.02 -17.13
CA VAL A 240 -18.66 -5.97 -17.68
C VAL A 240 -19.01 -5.55 -19.10
N ALA A 241 -18.59 -6.34 -20.09
CA ALA A 241 -18.74 -6.02 -21.52
C ALA A 241 -20.02 -6.60 -22.16
N ASP A 242 -20.64 -7.62 -21.57
CA ASP A 242 -21.85 -8.24 -22.13
C ASP A 242 -23.03 -7.27 -22.07
N PRO A 243 -23.60 -6.84 -23.23
CA PRO A 243 -24.74 -5.93 -23.24
C PRO A 243 -26.03 -6.50 -22.62
N MET A 244 -26.10 -7.81 -22.40
CA MET A 244 -27.23 -8.50 -21.76
C MET A 244 -27.09 -8.56 -20.23
N ASP A 245 -25.92 -8.30 -19.66
CA ASP A 245 -25.72 -8.22 -18.22
C ASP A 245 -26.28 -6.89 -17.68
N LEU A 246 -27.01 -6.95 -16.56
CA LEU A 246 -27.55 -5.75 -15.90
C LEU A 246 -26.45 -4.79 -15.42
N SER A 247 -25.24 -5.31 -15.27
CA SER A 247 -24.03 -4.63 -14.82
C SER A 247 -23.20 -4.10 -15.98
N HIS A 248 -23.67 -4.21 -17.23
CA HIS A 248 -22.95 -3.76 -18.41
C HIS A 248 -22.40 -2.33 -18.25
N GLY A 249 -21.10 -2.17 -18.35
CA GLY A 249 -20.39 -0.90 -18.16
C GLY A 249 -20.07 -0.52 -16.71
N LEU A 250 -20.32 -1.41 -15.74
CA LEU A 250 -19.83 -1.30 -14.37
C LEU A 250 -18.54 -2.11 -14.21
N PHE A 251 -17.68 -1.70 -13.28
CA PHE A 251 -16.55 -2.50 -12.85
C PHE A 251 -17.01 -3.67 -11.97
N LYS A 252 -16.52 -4.87 -12.29
CA LYS A 252 -16.57 -6.08 -11.46
C LYS A 252 -15.17 -6.65 -11.38
N VAL A 253 -14.37 -6.10 -10.47
CA VAL A 253 -13.00 -6.53 -10.27
C VAL A 253 -12.98 -7.90 -9.59
N SER A 254 -12.30 -8.85 -10.21
CA SER A 254 -12.08 -10.19 -9.71
C SER A 254 -11.14 -10.19 -8.50
N ASP A 255 -11.27 -11.19 -7.62
CA ASP A 255 -10.36 -11.35 -6.49
C ASP A 255 -8.90 -11.45 -6.96
N THR A 256 -8.64 -12.13 -8.09
CA THR A 256 -7.30 -12.25 -8.67
C THR A 256 -6.72 -10.89 -9.01
N VAL A 257 -7.46 -10.05 -9.76
CA VAL A 257 -6.97 -8.73 -10.16
C VAL A 257 -6.83 -7.78 -8.97
N ALA A 258 -7.80 -7.79 -8.05
CA ALA A 258 -7.72 -7.02 -6.82
C ALA A 258 -6.46 -7.36 -6.00
N ASN A 259 -6.14 -8.66 -5.89
CA ASN A 259 -4.96 -9.14 -5.18
C ASN A 259 -3.66 -8.83 -5.93
N ASP A 260 -3.61 -9.08 -7.24
CA ASP A 260 -2.40 -8.93 -8.06
C ASP A 260 -2.00 -7.46 -8.23
N LEU A 261 -2.99 -6.56 -8.35
CA LEU A 261 -2.76 -5.12 -8.51
C LEU A 261 -2.84 -4.34 -7.19
N HIS A 262 -3.18 -5.02 -6.08
CA HIS A 262 -3.38 -4.42 -4.77
C HIS A 262 -4.37 -3.24 -4.80
N ILE A 263 -5.52 -3.48 -5.41
CA ILE A 263 -6.60 -2.49 -5.54
C ILE A 263 -7.86 -2.99 -4.84
N HIS A 264 -8.78 -2.07 -4.56
CA HIS A 264 -10.10 -2.45 -4.12
C HIS A 264 -10.78 -3.39 -5.12
N LYS A 265 -11.42 -4.41 -4.56
CA LYS A 265 -12.37 -5.23 -5.29
C LYS A 265 -13.65 -4.42 -5.53
N PHE A 266 -13.67 -3.65 -6.60
CA PHE A 266 -14.85 -2.90 -7.00
C PHE A 266 -15.92 -3.85 -7.53
N THR A 267 -17.07 -3.89 -6.85
CA THR A 267 -18.21 -4.74 -7.24
C THR A 267 -19.35 -3.87 -7.71
N ASP A 268 -19.70 -4.00 -9.00
CA ASP A 268 -20.79 -3.26 -9.65
C ASP A 268 -20.63 -1.73 -9.54
N ALA A 269 -19.39 -1.26 -9.67
CA ALA A 269 -19.02 0.13 -9.44
C ALA A 269 -19.10 0.96 -10.72
N PRO A 270 -19.82 2.10 -10.74
CA PRO A 270 -19.73 3.08 -11.82
C PRO A 270 -18.46 3.94 -11.69
N LEU A 271 -18.06 4.54 -12.80
CA LEU A 271 -16.97 5.51 -12.88
C LEU A 271 -17.47 6.92 -12.49
N GLY A 272 -16.62 7.72 -11.85
CA GLY A 272 -16.87 9.13 -11.55
C GLY A 272 -15.57 9.92 -11.39
N GLY A 273 -15.69 11.21 -11.10
CA GLY A 273 -14.53 12.09 -10.87
C GLY A 273 -13.60 12.16 -12.08
N TYR A 274 -12.30 11.99 -11.84
CA TYR A 274 -11.25 12.05 -12.87
C TYR A 274 -10.80 10.65 -13.25
N ALA A 275 -11.09 10.21 -14.47
CA ALA A 275 -10.78 8.88 -14.94
C ALA A 275 -9.47 8.85 -15.73
N TRP A 276 -8.49 8.10 -15.24
CA TRP A 276 -7.17 7.98 -15.85
C TRP A 276 -7.18 6.88 -16.91
N LEU A 277 -7.27 7.23 -18.19
CA LEU A 277 -7.42 6.25 -19.27
C LEU A 277 -6.05 5.82 -19.80
N HIS A 278 -5.69 4.55 -19.60
CA HIS A 278 -4.43 3.96 -20.07
C HIS A 278 -4.64 3.17 -21.37
N GLY A 279 -3.62 3.13 -22.22
CA GLY A 279 -3.64 2.33 -23.44
C GLY A 279 -2.33 2.31 -24.21
N LEU A 280 -2.25 1.44 -25.21
CA LEU A 280 -1.05 1.19 -26.01
C LEU A 280 -1.38 1.19 -27.50
N PHE A 281 -0.53 1.85 -28.27
CA PHE A 281 -0.50 1.69 -29.73
C PHE A 281 0.43 0.53 -30.11
N GLY A 282 0.27 0.00 -31.32
CA GLY A 282 1.25 -0.92 -31.89
C GLY A 282 2.61 -0.23 -32.03
N MET A 283 3.69 -0.92 -31.64
CA MET A 283 5.05 -0.33 -31.68
C MET A 283 5.50 0.09 -33.09
N SER A 284 4.88 -0.48 -34.13
CA SER A 284 5.16 -0.15 -35.54
C SER A 284 4.09 0.73 -36.17
N ASP A 285 3.08 1.17 -35.41
CA ASP A 285 2.03 2.04 -35.93
C ASP A 285 2.58 3.45 -36.13
N ASP A 286 2.31 3.99 -37.32
CA ASP A 286 2.79 5.29 -37.75
C ASP A 286 1.86 6.40 -37.24
N VAL A 287 1.83 6.57 -35.92
CA VAL A 287 0.94 7.48 -35.19
C VAL A 287 1.75 8.46 -34.37
N ASP A 288 1.53 9.76 -34.52
CA ASP A 288 2.22 10.79 -33.71
C ASP A 288 1.29 11.45 -32.70
N TYR A 289 0.00 11.50 -33.02
CA TYR A 289 -1.04 12.09 -32.18
C TYR A 289 -2.27 11.20 -32.13
N TYR A 290 -3.08 11.37 -31.10
CA TYR A 290 -4.35 10.66 -30.97
C TYR A 290 -5.43 11.54 -30.35
N GLN A 291 -6.68 11.10 -30.48
CA GLN A 291 -7.83 11.60 -29.72
C GLN A 291 -8.43 10.43 -28.98
N ILE A 292 -8.90 10.66 -27.76
CA ILE A 292 -9.89 9.80 -27.13
C ILE A 292 -11.26 10.43 -27.34
N VAL A 293 -12.24 9.62 -27.71
CA VAL A 293 -13.60 10.08 -28.01
C VAL A 293 -14.61 9.30 -27.19
N ALA A 294 -15.64 9.98 -26.70
CA ALA A 294 -16.75 9.38 -25.99
C ALA A 294 -18.06 9.61 -26.76
N ALA A 295 -18.91 8.59 -26.80
CA ALA A 295 -20.26 8.68 -27.34
C ALA A 295 -21.27 8.21 -26.29
N PRO A 296 -22.41 8.89 -26.09
CA PRO A 296 -23.51 8.32 -25.34
C PRO A 296 -23.87 6.94 -25.88
N TYR A 297 -24.01 5.96 -24.99
CA TYR A 297 -24.19 4.57 -25.35
C TYR A 297 -25.41 4.38 -26.27
N GLY A 298 -25.24 3.59 -27.34
CA GLY A 298 -26.27 3.37 -28.35
C GLY A 298 -26.38 4.47 -29.41
N THR A 299 -25.50 5.48 -29.38
CA THR A 299 -25.43 6.54 -30.39
C THR A 299 -24.11 6.49 -31.16
N SER A 300 -24.06 7.17 -32.31
CA SER A 300 -22.82 7.38 -33.08
C SER A 300 -22.27 8.80 -32.93
N ALA A 301 -22.89 9.63 -32.08
CA ALA A 301 -22.45 11.01 -31.85
C ALA A 301 -21.24 10.96 -30.92
N THR A 302 -20.05 11.23 -31.47
CA THR A 302 -18.78 11.21 -30.74
C THR A 302 -18.38 12.64 -30.42
N GLU A 303 -17.98 12.85 -29.17
CA GLU A 303 -17.32 14.06 -28.70
C GLU A 303 -15.85 13.73 -28.42
N THR A 304 -14.95 14.60 -28.87
CA THR A 304 -13.53 14.50 -28.53
C THR A 304 -13.33 15.01 -27.11
N LEU A 305 -12.67 14.21 -26.28
CA LEU A 305 -12.32 14.63 -24.93
C LEU A 305 -11.12 15.60 -24.99
N ASP A 306 -11.12 16.61 -24.13
CA ASP A 306 -10.23 17.77 -24.20
C ASP A 306 -9.52 18.12 -22.87
N ASP A 307 -9.58 17.23 -21.88
CA ASP A 307 -8.91 17.43 -20.59
C ASP A 307 -7.38 17.48 -20.71
N SER A 308 -6.74 18.39 -19.98
CA SER A 308 -5.29 18.59 -20.05
C SER A 308 -4.50 17.38 -19.53
N LEU A 309 -3.46 16.98 -20.26
CA LEU A 309 -2.51 15.94 -19.88
C LEU A 309 -1.09 16.50 -19.92
N VAL A 310 -0.43 16.51 -18.77
CA VAL A 310 0.98 16.89 -18.63
C VAL A 310 1.75 15.71 -18.05
N LYS A 311 2.85 15.34 -18.68
CA LYS A 311 3.72 14.24 -18.22
C LYS A 311 5.13 14.75 -17.93
N THR A 312 5.86 14.03 -17.10
CA THR A 312 7.28 14.31 -16.85
C THR A 312 8.14 13.41 -17.73
N LEU A 313 8.99 14.01 -18.56
CA LEU A 313 10.07 13.33 -19.29
C LEU A 313 11.33 13.35 -18.43
N PHE A 314 11.90 12.18 -18.17
CA PHE A 314 13.17 12.01 -17.50
C PHE A 314 14.30 11.82 -18.52
N THR A 315 15.36 12.61 -18.39
CA THR A 315 16.56 12.55 -19.22
C THR A 315 17.74 12.11 -18.37
N ILE A 316 18.34 10.98 -18.72
CA ILE A 316 19.59 10.53 -18.13
C ILE A 316 20.73 11.29 -18.82
N ASN A 317 21.39 12.17 -18.07
CA ASN A 317 22.47 13.00 -18.56
C ASN A 317 23.75 12.16 -18.74
N PRO A 318 24.73 12.61 -19.57
CA PRO A 318 25.99 11.89 -19.77
C PRO A 318 26.81 11.64 -18.50
N ASP A 319 26.59 12.42 -17.44
CA ASP A 319 27.23 12.28 -16.13
C ASP A 319 26.48 11.31 -15.19
N GLY A 320 25.40 10.68 -15.65
CA GLY A 320 24.58 9.74 -14.89
C GLY A 320 23.53 10.39 -13.99
N THR A 321 23.48 11.73 -13.93
CA THR A 321 22.40 12.45 -13.24
C THR A 321 21.10 12.34 -14.05
N VAL A 322 19.96 12.45 -13.37
CA VAL A 322 18.64 12.46 -14.00
C VAL A 322 18.06 13.87 -13.92
N SER A 323 17.77 14.48 -15.06
CA SER A 323 16.97 15.69 -15.14
C SER A 323 15.53 15.36 -15.55
N SER A 324 14.58 16.21 -15.19
CA SER A 324 13.17 16.04 -15.53
C SER A 324 12.61 17.30 -16.18
N THR A 325 11.65 17.13 -17.09
CA THR A 325 10.95 18.25 -17.75
C THR A 325 9.47 17.90 -17.88
N ARG A 326 8.59 18.83 -17.51
CA ARG A 326 7.15 18.68 -17.73
C ARG A 326 6.83 19.00 -19.19
N VAL A 327 6.12 18.10 -19.85
CA VAL A 327 5.70 18.20 -21.25
C VAL A 327 4.18 18.16 -21.30
N GLU A 328 3.59 19.16 -21.94
CA GLU A 328 2.16 19.19 -22.23
C GLU A 328 1.86 18.26 -23.41
N MET A 329 1.18 17.16 -23.11
CA MET A 329 0.84 16.14 -24.09
C MET A 329 -0.37 16.57 -24.93
N GLY A 330 -1.34 17.24 -24.32
CA GLY A 330 -2.54 17.76 -24.97
C GLY A 330 -3.55 18.33 -23.97
N PRO A 331 -4.67 18.90 -24.43
CA PRO A 331 -5.10 18.97 -25.83
C PRO A 331 -4.27 19.96 -26.66
N GLN A 332 -4.09 19.68 -27.95
CA GLN A 332 -3.44 20.57 -28.92
C GLN A 332 -4.30 20.67 -30.19
N SER A 333 -4.20 21.80 -30.90
CA SER A 333 -4.82 21.98 -32.22
C SER A 333 -3.76 22.00 -33.31
N ILE A 334 -3.80 21.04 -34.24
CA ILE A 334 -2.83 20.92 -35.33
C ILE A 334 -3.58 20.74 -36.64
N GLY A 335 -3.29 21.59 -37.63
CA GLY A 335 -3.89 21.47 -38.97
C GLY A 335 -5.42 21.54 -39.00
N GLY A 336 -6.05 22.21 -38.02
CA GLY A 336 -7.51 22.32 -37.90
C GLY A 336 -8.20 21.12 -37.25
N VAL A 337 -7.43 20.18 -36.70
CA VAL A 337 -7.94 19.10 -35.84
C VAL A 337 -7.62 19.48 -34.40
N ASP A 338 -8.66 19.68 -33.59
CA ASP A 338 -8.56 20.05 -32.18
C ASP A 338 -8.40 18.82 -31.27
N ASN A 339 -8.06 19.04 -29.99
CA ASN A 339 -8.02 18.01 -28.95
C ASN A 339 -7.07 16.83 -29.23
N LEU A 340 -5.95 17.10 -29.90
CA LEU A 340 -4.92 16.10 -30.15
C LEU A 340 -3.99 15.95 -28.95
N TYR A 341 -3.58 14.73 -28.69
CA TYR A 341 -2.59 14.37 -27.67
C TYR A 341 -1.37 13.76 -28.33
N LEU A 342 -0.18 14.25 -27.99
CA LEU A 342 1.09 13.74 -28.44
C LEU A 342 1.30 12.30 -27.93
N LEU A 343 1.73 11.41 -28.82
CA LEU A 343 2.13 10.05 -28.45
C LEU A 343 3.60 10.03 -28.01
N ASN A 344 3.85 9.82 -26.72
CA ASN A 344 5.19 9.60 -26.18
C ASN A 344 5.70 8.17 -26.52
N LYS A 345 6.54 8.04 -27.55
CA LYS A 345 7.08 6.74 -28.05
C LYS A 345 8.41 6.31 -27.42
N GLU A 346 9.30 7.26 -27.16
CA GLU A 346 10.67 7.02 -26.70
C GLU A 346 10.98 7.85 -25.45
N GLY A 347 11.94 7.39 -24.65
CA GLY A 347 12.37 8.03 -23.41
C GLY A 347 11.73 7.44 -22.15
N TYR A 348 12.06 8.03 -21.00
CA TYR A 348 11.57 7.61 -19.69
C TYR A 348 10.52 8.62 -19.23
N TRP A 349 9.28 8.19 -19.02
CA TRP A 349 8.16 9.08 -18.71
C TRP A 349 7.51 8.73 -17.37
N SER A 350 6.82 9.68 -16.74
CA SER A 350 6.05 9.41 -15.52
C SER A 350 4.87 8.47 -15.75
N PHE A 351 4.27 8.50 -16.96
CA PHE A 351 3.23 7.56 -17.41
C PHE A 351 3.41 7.24 -18.88
N THR A 352 4.03 6.12 -19.22
CA THR A 352 4.23 5.80 -20.64
C THR A 352 2.90 5.52 -21.34
N ASP A 353 1.98 4.80 -20.70
CA ASP A 353 0.75 4.29 -21.29
C ASP A 353 -0.51 5.12 -20.97
N LEU A 354 -0.49 6.05 -20.01
CA LEU A 354 -1.60 6.97 -19.76
C LEU A 354 -1.89 7.82 -21.00
N ARG A 355 -3.13 7.81 -21.49
CA ARG A 355 -3.53 8.52 -22.71
C ARG A 355 -4.36 9.75 -22.46
N LEU A 356 -5.16 9.77 -21.39
CA LEU A 356 -6.00 10.92 -21.06
C LEU A 356 -6.38 10.85 -19.58
N ILE A 357 -6.56 11.99 -18.94
CA ILE A 357 -7.31 12.09 -17.68
C ILE A 357 -8.66 12.68 -18.04
N TRP A 358 -9.76 11.93 -17.95
CA TRP A 358 -11.09 12.42 -18.31
C TRP A 358 -11.83 12.94 -17.08
N ASN A 359 -12.13 14.25 -17.05
CA ASN A 359 -12.97 14.83 -16.02
C ASN A 359 -14.44 14.54 -16.32
N THR A 360 -15.01 13.61 -15.57
CA THR A 360 -16.40 13.20 -15.72
C THR A 360 -17.36 14.05 -14.90
N THR A 361 -16.88 15.05 -14.15
CA THR A 361 -17.72 15.87 -13.28
C THR A 361 -18.86 16.52 -14.06
N GLY A 362 -20.09 16.37 -13.55
CA GLY A 362 -21.30 16.88 -14.21
C GLY A 362 -21.83 16.00 -15.34
N LEU A 363 -21.13 14.91 -15.68
CA LEU A 363 -21.65 13.86 -16.57
C LEU A 363 -22.37 12.79 -15.76
N SER A 364 -23.42 12.24 -16.36
CA SER A 364 -24.05 11.00 -15.94
C SER A 364 -24.50 10.20 -17.16
N GLY A 365 -24.69 8.90 -16.98
CA GLY A 365 -25.16 7.99 -18.01
C GLY A 365 -24.07 7.08 -18.55
N LYS A 366 -24.43 6.27 -19.55
CA LYS A 366 -23.56 5.24 -20.11
C LYS A 366 -22.90 5.75 -21.39
N TYR A 367 -21.61 5.50 -21.54
CA TYR A 367 -20.79 5.98 -22.66
C TYR A 367 -19.99 4.84 -23.27
N THR A 368 -19.80 4.89 -24.58
CA THR A 368 -18.78 4.10 -25.28
C THR A 368 -17.58 5.00 -25.54
N VAL A 369 -16.41 4.60 -25.05
CA VAL A 369 -15.14 5.31 -25.22
C VAL A 369 -14.33 4.58 -26.29
N SER A 370 -13.70 5.33 -27.19
CA SER A 370 -12.85 4.83 -28.27
C SER A 370 -11.76 5.84 -28.62
N TYR A 371 -11.04 5.64 -29.72
CA TYR A 371 -9.91 6.48 -30.10
C TYR A 371 -9.93 6.85 -31.59
N LYS A 372 -9.13 7.85 -31.96
CA LYS A 372 -8.69 8.13 -33.32
C LYS A 372 -7.18 8.36 -33.33
N ALA A 373 -6.50 7.91 -34.37
CA ALA A 373 -5.05 8.02 -34.51
C ALA A 373 -4.69 8.97 -35.66
N TYR A 374 -3.61 9.72 -35.50
CA TYR A 374 -3.17 10.74 -36.45
C TYR A 374 -1.65 10.71 -36.62
N ARG A 375 -1.21 11.00 -37.84
CA ARG A 375 0.22 11.14 -38.18
C ARG A 375 0.51 12.55 -38.66
N LEU A 376 1.65 13.08 -38.24
CA LEU A 376 2.15 14.37 -38.73
C LEU A 376 2.73 14.19 -40.14
N THR A 377 2.28 14.99 -41.10
CA THR A 377 2.73 14.94 -42.52
C THR A 377 3.42 16.23 -42.97
N GLY A 378 3.41 17.25 -42.13
CA GLY A 378 4.08 18.53 -42.31
C GLY A 378 4.09 19.30 -40.98
N PRO A 379 4.68 20.51 -40.93
CA PRO A 379 4.83 21.27 -39.68
C PRO A 379 3.52 21.50 -38.92
N ASP A 380 2.42 21.74 -39.65
CA ASP A 380 1.10 22.04 -39.09
C ASP A 380 -0.01 21.21 -39.76
N THR A 381 0.28 19.95 -40.13
CA THR A 381 -0.70 19.12 -40.85
C THR A 381 -0.66 17.68 -40.38
N VAL A 382 -1.81 17.21 -39.91
CA VAL A 382 -2.02 15.81 -39.52
C VAL A 382 -3.00 15.14 -40.49
N VAL A 383 -2.87 13.82 -40.62
CA VAL A 383 -3.83 12.96 -41.33
C VAL A 383 -4.25 11.82 -40.41
N GLU A 384 -5.54 11.45 -40.46
CA GLU A 384 -6.05 10.31 -39.70
C GLU A 384 -5.45 9.01 -40.24
N VAL A 385 -5.02 8.14 -39.32
CA VAL A 385 -4.41 6.84 -39.60
C VAL A 385 -5.43 5.76 -39.25
N PRO A 386 -6.00 5.06 -40.25
CA PRO A 386 -6.89 3.95 -39.97
C PRO A 386 -6.07 2.76 -39.45
N LEU A 387 -6.31 2.40 -38.19
CA LEU A 387 -5.70 1.24 -37.56
C LEU A 387 -6.66 0.03 -37.48
N PRO A 388 -6.14 -1.21 -37.40
CA PRO A 388 -6.96 -2.39 -37.26
C PRO A 388 -7.83 -2.34 -35.99
N ARG A 389 -9.12 -2.69 -36.14
CA ARG A 389 -10.03 -2.79 -34.99
C ARG A 389 -9.78 -4.04 -34.16
N ASN A 390 -10.03 -3.95 -32.87
CA ASN A 390 -9.98 -5.08 -31.94
C ASN A 390 -10.93 -4.88 -30.75
N ASP A 391 -11.14 -5.93 -29.95
CA ASP A 391 -12.13 -5.92 -28.87
C ASP A 391 -11.75 -5.02 -27.67
N LEU A 392 -10.52 -4.53 -27.62
CA LEU A 392 -9.99 -3.66 -26.55
C LEU A 392 -9.77 -2.22 -27.03
N ASP A 393 -10.10 -1.90 -28.29
CA ASP A 393 -9.93 -0.57 -28.86
C ASP A 393 -11.06 0.41 -28.49
N HIS A 394 -12.06 -0.11 -27.77
CA HIS A 394 -13.17 0.61 -27.18
C HIS A 394 -13.66 -0.13 -25.93
N PHE A 395 -14.39 0.57 -25.08
CA PHE A 395 -15.12 -0.03 -23.96
C PHE A 395 -16.40 0.77 -23.67
N THR A 396 -17.33 0.15 -22.96
CA THR A 396 -18.53 0.84 -22.46
C THR A 396 -18.42 1.03 -20.96
N VAL A 397 -18.70 2.23 -20.45
CA VAL A 397 -18.65 2.53 -19.02
C VAL A 397 -19.88 3.33 -18.59
N LEU A 398 -20.37 3.08 -17.37
CA LEU A 398 -21.38 3.91 -16.72
C LEU A 398 -20.70 5.00 -15.88
N ILE A 399 -21.11 6.23 -16.09
CA ILE A 399 -20.68 7.39 -15.32
C ILE A 399 -21.78 7.79 -14.34
N ASN A 400 -21.41 7.94 -13.08
CA ASN A 400 -22.26 8.53 -12.05
C ASN A 400 -21.44 9.42 -11.12
N ASN A 401 -21.93 10.64 -10.88
CA ASN A 401 -21.30 11.62 -9.99
C ASN A 401 -22.27 12.14 -8.91
N ASP A 402 -23.42 11.47 -8.73
CA ASP A 402 -24.45 11.85 -7.78
C ASP A 402 -23.90 11.75 -6.34
N PRO A 403 -24.33 12.64 -5.43
CA PRO A 403 -23.90 12.58 -4.04
C PRO A 403 -24.62 11.46 -3.27
N VAL A 404 -23.97 10.98 -2.20
CA VAL A 404 -24.62 10.20 -1.14
C VAL A 404 -25.39 11.16 -0.23
N HIS A 405 -26.51 10.70 0.32
CA HIS A 405 -27.28 11.45 1.29
C HIS A 405 -27.41 10.67 2.60
N THR A 406 -26.97 11.28 3.69
CA THR A 406 -27.09 10.77 5.06
C THR A 406 -27.82 11.78 5.94
N GLU A 407 -28.72 11.30 6.81
CA GLU A 407 -29.43 12.13 7.79
C GLU A 407 -29.88 11.26 8.98
N ILE A 408 -29.64 11.75 10.19
CA ILE A 408 -30.23 11.23 11.43
C ILE A 408 -31.45 12.09 11.76
N GLU A 409 -32.62 11.62 11.35
CA GLU A 409 -33.86 12.39 11.40
C GLU A 409 -34.44 12.51 12.82
N SER A 410 -34.28 11.47 13.63
CA SER A 410 -34.76 11.46 15.01
C SER A 410 -34.06 10.43 15.88
N ILE A 411 -33.92 10.74 17.17
CA ILE A 411 -33.48 9.81 18.21
C ILE A 411 -34.58 9.73 19.28
N THR A 412 -34.98 8.52 19.66
CA THR A 412 -35.93 8.28 20.75
C THR A 412 -35.37 7.25 21.73
N TYR A 413 -35.93 7.18 22.93
CA TYR A 413 -35.67 6.07 23.84
C TYR A 413 -36.15 4.73 23.23
N GLY A 414 -35.67 3.60 23.78
CA GLY A 414 -36.01 2.26 23.31
C GLY A 414 -37.50 1.89 23.34
N ASP A 415 -38.31 2.61 24.12
CA ASP A 415 -39.77 2.49 24.17
C ASP A 415 -40.51 3.39 23.16
N GLY A 416 -39.78 4.22 22.40
CA GLY A 416 -40.31 5.19 21.45
C GLY A 416 -40.59 6.58 22.04
N THR A 417 -40.28 6.84 23.32
CA THR A 417 -40.45 8.16 23.92
C THR A 417 -39.54 9.19 23.23
N PRO A 418 -40.09 10.28 22.65
CA PRO A 418 -39.29 11.27 21.93
C PRO A 418 -38.28 11.97 22.83
N ILE A 419 -37.08 12.21 22.32
CA ILE A 419 -36.07 13.03 22.98
C ILE A 419 -36.03 14.39 22.25
N LEU A 420 -36.29 15.48 22.97
CA LEU A 420 -36.31 16.80 22.36
C LEU A 420 -34.90 17.33 22.08
N GLU A 421 -34.80 18.25 21.11
CA GLU A 421 -33.56 18.97 20.83
C GLU A 421 -33.07 19.67 22.12
N CYS A 422 -31.79 19.51 22.45
CA CYS A 422 -31.13 19.96 23.69
C CYS A 422 -31.54 19.24 24.99
N GLU A 423 -32.42 18.24 24.93
CA GLU A 423 -32.71 17.39 26.09
C GLU A 423 -31.54 16.42 26.35
N LYS A 424 -31.26 16.15 27.64
CA LYS A 424 -30.30 15.13 28.02
C LYS A 424 -30.94 13.76 27.87
N ILE A 425 -30.21 12.82 27.28
CA ILE A 425 -30.60 11.40 27.32
C ILE A 425 -30.30 10.88 28.72
N VAL A 426 -31.32 10.42 29.45
CA VAL A 426 -31.12 9.82 30.78
C VAL A 426 -31.17 8.30 30.65
N MET A 427 -30.09 7.62 31.05
CA MET A 427 -29.96 6.17 30.96
C MET A 427 -29.80 5.54 32.36
N PRO A 428 -30.48 4.43 32.67
CA PRO A 428 -31.54 3.81 31.86
C PRO A 428 -32.84 4.63 31.88
N HIS A 429 -33.60 4.56 30.79
CA HIS A 429 -34.98 5.06 30.70
C HIS A 429 -35.94 3.89 30.82
N ASP A 430 -36.84 3.90 31.81
CA ASP A 430 -37.79 2.80 32.06
C ASP A 430 -37.15 1.40 32.10
N SER A 431 -35.94 1.31 32.65
CA SER A 431 -35.11 0.09 32.75
C SER A 431 -34.51 -0.39 31.42
N ASP A 432 -34.68 0.36 30.33
CA ASP A 432 -34.04 0.15 29.03
C ASP A 432 -32.87 1.13 28.85
N SER A 433 -31.84 0.71 28.13
CA SER A 433 -30.68 1.54 27.80
C SER A 433 -30.47 1.66 26.28
N SER A 434 -31.41 1.15 25.49
CA SER A 434 -31.36 1.23 24.04
C SER A 434 -31.93 2.55 23.52
N LEU A 435 -31.53 2.91 22.31
CA LEU A 435 -32.05 4.04 21.54
C LEU A 435 -32.65 3.52 20.23
N ILE A 436 -33.67 4.21 19.75
CA ILE A 436 -34.21 4.04 18.40
C ILE A 436 -33.78 5.25 17.57
N PHE A 437 -33.34 4.99 16.34
CA PHE A 437 -32.97 6.03 15.38
C PHE A 437 -33.86 5.90 14.15
N THR A 438 -34.29 7.04 13.60
CA THR A 438 -34.80 7.10 12.22
C THR A 438 -33.72 7.72 11.37
N ILE A 439 -33.28 6.99 10.34
CA ILE A 439 -32.15 7.40 9.51
C ILE A 439 -32.50 7.36 8.03
N THR A 440 -31.84 8.22 7.27
CA THR A 440 -31.68 8.12 5.83
C THR A 440 -30.20 7.94 5.54
N ALA A 441 -29.84 6.91 4.77
CA ALA A 441 -28.51 6.70 4.24
C ALA A 441 -28.67 6.07 2.86
N GLN A 442 -28.61 6.90 1.81
CA GLN A 442 -28.98 6.49 0.47
C GLN A 442 -28.14 7.10 -0.65
N HIS A 443 -28.14 6.41 -1.79
CA HIS A 443 -27.66 6.93 -3.06
C HIS A 443 -28.80 6.90 -4.09
N PRO A 444 -29.15 8.03 -4.73
CA PRO A 444 -30.38 8.14 -5.53
C PRO A 444 -30.43 7.24 -6.77
N ALA A 445 -29.27 6.83 -7.28
CA ALA A 445 -29.15 5.92 -8.42
C ALA A 445 -28.82 4.46 -8.04
N GLY A 446 -28.91 4.08 -6.75
CA GLY A 446 -28.69 2.69 -6.32
C GLY A 446 -27.24 2.26 -6.18
N TYR A 447 -26.30 3.20 -6.04
CA TYR A 447 -24.87 2.90 -5.91
C TYR A 447 -24.37 3.08 -4.48
N LEU A 448 -25.20 2.92 -3.45
CA LEU A 448 -24.69 2.90 -2.08
C LEU A 448 -23.76 1.69 -1.91
N ARG A 449 -22.66 1.88 -1.18
CA ARG A 449 -21.66 0.85 -0.86
C ARG A 449 -21.82 0.36 0.56
N SER A 450 -21.94 1.26 1.52
CA SER A 450 -22.18 0.93 2.92
C SER A 450 -22.72 2.14 3.68
N TYR A 451 -23.31 1.88 4.84
CA TYR A 451 -23.52 2.89 5.86
C TYR A 451 -23.21 2.34 7.26
N HIS A 452 -22.78 3.22 8.15
CA HIS A 452 -22.44 2.90 9.54
C HIS A 452 -23.05 3.95 10.46
N LEU A 453 -23.78 3.52 11.49
CA LEU A 453 -24.25 4.37 12.57
C LEU A 453 -23.51 4.00 13.85
N ASN A 454 -22.63 4.88 14.33
CA ASN A 454 -21.85 4.68 15.53
C ASN A 454 -21.92 5.91 16.45
N CYS A 455 -21.28 5.83 17.61
CA CYS A 455 -21.13 6.99 18.49
C CYS A 455 -19.71 7.16 19.02
N PHE A 456 -19.44 8.37 19.46
CA PHE A 456 -18.25 8.78 20.19
C PHE A 456 -18.67 9.58 21.42
N TRP A 457 -17.81 9.63 22.43
CA TRP A 457 -18.09 10.38 23.65
C TRP A 457 -16.85 11.08 24.22
N GLY A 458 -17.09 12.21 24.89
CA GLY A 458 -16.03 13.06 25.43
C GLY A 458 -15.03 13.51 24.36
N ASN A 459 -13.74 13.28 24.60
CA ASN A 459 -12.66 13.65 23.67
C ASN A 459 -12.48 12.58 22.57
N ASN A 460 -13.50 12.38 21.74
CA ASN A 460 -13.50 11.45 20.60
C ASN A 460 -13.20 9.98 20.95
N ARG A 461 -13.63 9.52 22.12
CA ARG A 461 -13.52 8.09 22.45
C ARG A 461 -14.61 7.33 21.72
N TYR A 462 -14.22 6.29 20.97
CA TYR A 462 -15.19 5.44 20.28
C TYR A 462 -16.15 4.79 21.29
N GLY A 463 -17.45 5.01 21.08
CA GLY A 463 -18.53 4.56 21.95
C GLY A 463 -19.23 3.28 21.47
N GLY A 464 -18.95 2.84 20.25
CA GLY A 464 -19.49 1.61 19.66
C GLY A 464 -20.37 1.84 18.43
N LEU A 465 -20.64 0.75 17.72
CA LEU A 465 -21.49 0.67 16.52
C LEU A 465 -22.91 0.28 16.93
N PHE A 466 -23.92 1.00 16.41
CA PHE A 466 -25.33 0.63 16.56
C PHE A 466 -25.78 -0.30 15.44
N THR A 467 -25.49 0.06 14.20
CA THR A 467 -25.85 -0.72 13.02
C THR A 467 -24.95 -0.36 11.85
N SER A 468 -24.83 -1.29 10.91
CA SER A 468 -24.21 -1.07 9.62
C SER A 468 -24.80 -2.03 8.59
N ASP A 469 -24.80 -1.61 7.34
CA ASP A 469 -25.10 -2.50 6.21
C ASP A 469 -24.18 -2.17 5.03
N GLN A 470 -24.05 -3.09 4.09
CA GLN A 470 -23.11 -2.99 2.98
C GLN A 470 -23.61 -3.72 1.74
N TYR A 471 -23.19 -3.25 0.57
CA TYR A 471 -23.55 -3.85 -0.70
C TYR A 471 -22.97 -5.27 -0.84
N GLU A 472 -21.66 -5.41 -0.66
CA GLU A 472 -20.97 -6.69 -0.87
C GLU A 472 -21.48 -7.76 0.11
N GLY A 473 -21.87 -8.91 -0.44
CA GLY A 473 -22.46 -10.02 0.32
C GLY A 473 -23.95 -9.84 0.62
N SER A 474 -24.37 -8.75 1.26
CA SER A 474 -25.78 -8.58 1.67
C SER A 474 -26.70 -8.22 0.49
N HIS A 475 -26.22 -7.40 -0.44
CA HIS A 475 -27.00 -6.85 -1.56
C HIS A 475 -26.34 -7.11 -2.94
N ASP A 476 -25.36 -8.01 -3.01
CA ASP A 476 -24.68 -8.43 -4.25
C ASP A 476 -25.57 -9.42 -5.06
N VAL A 477 -26.76 -8.94 -5.45
CA VAL A 477 -27.82 -9.70 -6.15
C VAL A 477 -28.44 -8.84 -7.27
N PRO A 478 -29.18 -9.42 -8.24
CA PRO A 478 -29.73 -8.64 -9.36
C PRO A 478 -30.97 -7.81 -8.97
N PRO A 479 -31.22 -6.61 -9.56
CA PRO A 479 -30.32 -5.73 -10.32
C PRO A 479 -29.26 -5.11 -9.39
N PRO A 480 -28.05 -4.76 -9.90
CA PRO A 480 -26.87 -4.40 -9.11
C PRO A 480 -26.97 -3.01 -8.48
N LEU A 481 -28.08 -2.76 -7.80
CA LEU A 481 -28.55 -1.51 -7.29
C LEU A 481 -29.00 -1.72 -5.86
N TRP A 482 -28.43 -0.91 -4.98
CA TRP A 482 -28.84 -0.78 -3.61
C TRP A 482 -28.94 0.71 -3.29
N ASP A 483 -30.17 1.18 -3.16
CA ASP A 483 -30.44 2.58 -2.85
C ASP A 483 -30.01 2.91 -1.42
N GLY A 484 -29.98 1.93 -0.52
CA GLY A 484 -29.77 2.13 0.91
C GLY A 484 -31.08 2.14 1.69
N VAL A 485 -31.15 2.98 2.72
CA VAL A 485 -32.32 3.15 3.58
C VAL A 485 -32.81 4.60 3.53
N LEU A 486 -34.13 4.77 3.49
CA LEU A 486 -34.80 6.08 3.42
C LEU A 486 -35.88 6.13 4.49
N HIS A 487 -35.84 7.13 5.38
CA HIS A 487 -36.77 7.29 6.50
C HIS A 487 -36.94 6.00 7.32
N HIS A 488 -35.83 5.29 7.56
CA HIS A 488 -35.85 3.96 8.15
C HIS A 488 -35.72 4.05 9.66
N THR A 489 -36.80 3.72 10.37
CA THR A 489 -36.79 3.55 11.83
C THR A 489 -36.19 2.19 12.20
N LEU A 490 -35.05 2.24 12.87
CA LEU A 490 -34.32 1.08 13.38
C LEU A 490 -35.02 0.48 14.62
N PRO A 491 -34.78 -0.80 14.94
CA PRO A 491 -35.20 -1.34 16.23
C PRO A 491 -34.47 -0.64 17.39
N PRO A 492 -34.86 -0.89 18.65
CA PRO A 492 -34.08 -0.44 19.81
C PRO A 492 -32.69 -1.09 19.79
N LEU A 493 -31.64 -0.26 19.75
CA LEU A 493 -30.25 -0.69 19.62
C LEU A 493 -29.39 -0.21 20.79
N LEU A 494 -28.38 -1.02 21.13
CA LEU A 494 -27.31 -0.70 22.07
C LEU A 494 -26.00 -0.54 21.29
N PRO A 495 -25.10 0.37 21.68
CA PRO A 495 -23.80 0.48 21.02
C PRO A 495 -22.94 -0.75 21.34
N MET A 496 -22.23 -1.27 20.33
CA MET A 496 -21.42 -2.48 20.47
C MET A 496 -19.98 -2.31 20.02
N ILE A 497 -19.05 -2.96 20.72
CA ILE A 497 -17.64 -3.14 20.31
C ILE A 497 -17.30 -4.62 20.41
N GLY A 498 -16.83 -5.23 19.31
CA GLY A 498 -16.46 -6.65 19.28
C GLY A 498 -17.59 -7.61 19.71
N GLY A 499 -18.85 -7.23 19.45
CA GLY A 499 -20.04 -7.99 19.85
C GLY A 499 -20.44 -7.85 21.33
N SER A 500 -19.73 -7.03 22.10
CA SER A 500 -20.08 -6.70 23.48
C SER A 500 -20.83 -5.37 23.54
N VAL A 501 -21.84 -5.28 24.38
CA VAL A 501 -22.58 -4.03 24.64
C VAL A 501 -21.71 -3.08 25.44
N GLU A 502 -21.57 -1.85 24.95
CA GLU A 502 -20.85 -0.79 25.65
C GLU A 502 -21.74 -0.07 26.67
N PRO A 503 -21.22 0.22 27.87
CA PRO A 503 -21.97 0.99 28.86
C PRO A 503 -22.07 2.47 28.47
N TRP A 504 -23.14 3.12 28.91
CA TRP A 504 -23.26 4.58 28.83
C TRP A 504 -22.39 5.26 29.89
N TYR A 505 -21.78 6.38 29.50
CA TYR A 505 -21.05 7.27 30.39
C TYR A 505 -21.77 8.62 30.49
N THR A 506 -21.75 9.26 31.67
CA THR A 506 -22.25 10.64 31.78
C THR A 506 -21.29 11.59 31.07
N CYS A 507 -21.59 11.94 29.81
CA CYS A 507 -20.74 12.76 28.96
C CYS A 507 -21.51 13.35 27.76
N ALA A 508 -20.85 14.21 26.99
CA ALA A 508 -21.33 14.57 25.66
C ALA A 508 -21.07 13.42 24.69
N TYR A 509 -22.09 13.04 23.93
CA TYR A 509 -22.03 12.06 22.86
C TYR A 509 -22.19 12.73 21.50
N HIS A 510 -21.57 12.11 20.53
CA HIS A 510 -21.68 12.40 19.12
C HIS A 510 -22.14 11.12 18.43
N PHE A 511 -23.35 11.12 17.88
CA PHE A 511 -23.88 10.06 17.03
C PHE A 511 -23.54 10.41 15.59
N HIS A 512 -22.88 9.49 14.91
CA HIS A 512 -22.26 9.68 13.62
C HIS A 512 -22.83 8.64 12.66
N LEU A 513 -23.51 9.11 11.63
CA LEU A 513 -23.99 8.30 10.51
C LEU A 513 -23.13 8.62 9.29
N GLU A 514 -22.42 7.64 8.77
CA GLU A 514 -21.64 7.76 7.54
C GLU A 514 -22.22 6.84 6.46
N GLY A 515 -22.21 7.30 5.21
CA GLY A 515 -22.57 6.53 4.03
C GLY A 515 -21.55 6.72 2.92
N THR A 516 -21.16 5.64 2.25
CA THR A 516 -20.23 5.66 1.10
C THR A 516 -20.91 5.07 -0.13
N ALA A 517 -20.56 5.55 -1.33
CA ALA A 517 -21.05 5.01 -2.60
C ALA A 517 -19.97 4.22 -3.34
N ARG A 518 -20.42 3.34 -4.24
CA ARG A 518 -19.59 2.46 -5.09
C ARG A 518 -18.99 3.19 -6.29
N ILE A 519 -19.05 4.52 -6.33
CA ILE A 519 -18.49 5.33 -7.41
C ILE A 519 -16.97 5.40 -7.24
N THR A 520 -16.23 5.09 -8.30
CA THR A 520 -14.76 5.05 -8.30
C THR A 520 -14.16 5.84 -9.46
N ASP A 521 -12.94 6.33 -9.32
CA ASP A 521 -12.09 6.86 -10.41
C ASP A 521 -11.18 5.78 -11.04
N GLY A 522 -11.25 4.54 -10.53
CA GLY A 522 -10.32 3.46 -10.86
C GLY A 522 -9.24 3.23 -9.80
N ILE A 523 -9.28 3.98 -8.69
CA ILE A 523 -8.30 3.91 -7.60
C ILE A 523 -9.00 3.89 -6.24
N HIS A 524 -9.89 4.85 -5.97
CA HIS A 524 -10.57 5.00 -4.70
C HIS A 524 -12.08 5.17 -4.86
N TYR A 525 -12.83 4.96 -3.77
CA TYR A 525 -14.24 5.36 -3.72
C TYR A 525 -14.36 6.87 -3.51
N LEU A 526 -15.16 7.53 -4.34
CA LEU A 526 -15.14 9.00 -4.46
C LEU A 526 -16.21 9.73 -3.65
N LYS A 527 -17.32 9.07 -3.36
CA LYS A 527 -18.54 9.73 -2.86
C LYS A 527 -18.91 9.17 -1.50
N TRP A 528 -18.97 10.07 -0.53
CA TRP A 528 -19.40 9.78 0.82
C TRP A 528 -20.18 10.97 1.39
N SER A 529 -20.93 10.73 2.45
CA SER A 529 -21.68 11.74 3.21
C SER A 529 -21.73 11.29 4.66
N GLU A 530 -21.74 12.26 5.57
CA GLU A 530 -21.93 12.01 7.00
C GLU A 530 -22.99 12.94 7.58
N ASP A 531 -23.64 12.51 8.65
CA ASP A 531 -24.47 13.35 9.50
C ASP A 531 -24.19 13.07 10.98
N ASN A 532 -24.24 14.14 11.76
CA ASN A 532 -23.64 14.22 13.08
C ASN A 532 -24.64 14.85 14.06
N VAL A 533 -25.15 14.07 15.02
CA VAL A 533 -26.06 14.56 16.07
C VAL A 533 -25.37 14.51 17.42
N TYR A 534 -25.41 15.63 18.15
CA TYR A 534 -24.76 15.77 19.46
C TYR A 534 -25.80 15.78 20.58
N GLN A 535 -25.59 14.94 21.60
CA GLN A 535 -26.47 14.89 22.76
C GLN A 535 -25.72 14.57 24.03
N SER A 536 -26.09 15.19 25.14
CA SER A 536 -25.50 14.82 26.44
C SER A 536 -26.24 13.61 27.01
N VAL A 537 -25.50 12.59 27.41
CA VAL A 537 -26.01 11.42 28.12
C VAL A 537 -25.74 11.57 29.61
N ASP A 538 -26.71 11.21 30.44
CA ASP A 538 -26.59 11.06 31.89
C ASP A 538 -26.88 9.60 32.25
N ALA A 539 -25.83 8.84 32.56
CA ALA A 539 -25.90 7.40 32.79
C ALA A 539 -26.40 7.01 34.19
N GLY A 540 -26.93 7.95 34.98
CA GLY A 540 -27.50 7.69 36.31
C GLY A 540 -26.50 7.21 37.37
N VAL A 541 -25.23 7.02 37.00
CA VAL A 541 -24.11 6.67 37.87
C VAL A 541 -23.24 7.92 38.02
N PRO A 542 -22.93 8.39 39.25
CA PRO A 542 -22.07 9.55 39.44
C PRO A 542 -20.69 9.29 38.81
N PRO A 543 -19.99 10.35 38.36
CA PRO A 543 -18.67 10.20 37.75
C PRO A 543 -17.77 9.41 38.70
N ILE A 544 -17.07 8.41 38.17
CA ILE A 544 -15.94 7.79 38.87
C ILE A 544 -15.02 8.92 39.35
N THR A 545 -15.00 9.10 40.67
CA THR A 545 -14.11 10.02 41.38
C THR A 545 -12.69 9.84 40.85
N PRO A 546 -11.95 10.92 40.53
CA PRO A 546 -10.52 10.79 40.31
C PRO A 546 -9.90 10.14 41.56
N GLU A 547 -8.99 9.21 41.32
CA GLU A 547 -8.13 8.57 42.32
C GLU A 547 -7.65 9.60 43.37
N PRO A 548 -7.67 9.28 44.68
CA PRO A 548 -7.44 10.27 45.70
C PRO A 548 -6.07 10.91 45.55
N THR A 549 -6.05 12.23 45.39
CA THR A 549 -4.85 13.04 45.62
C THR A 549 -4.27 12.67 46.99
N PRO A 550 -2.99 12.31 47.10
CA PRO A 550 -2.40 11.97 48.39
C PRO A 550 -2.49 13.18 49.32
N THR A 551 -3.16 12.99 50.44
CA THR A 551 -3.25 13.94 51.54
C THR A 551 -1.84 14.24 52.07
N ASP A 552 -1.46 15.52 52.04
CA ASP A 552 -0.25 16.04 52.69
C ASP A 552 -0.13 15.52 54.13
N THR A 553 0.96 14.81 54.41
CA THR A 553 1.39 14.40 55.75
C THR A 553 2.86 14.81 55.91
N PRO A 554 3.26 15.37 57.07
CA PRO A 554 4.15 16.52 57.12
C PRO A 554 5.63 16.19 56.92
N VAL A 555 6.34 17.23 56.47
CA VAL A 555 7.79 17.33 56.32
C VAL A 555 8.53 16.77 57.53
N PHE A 556 9.22 15.65 57.35
CA PHE A 556 10.34 15.24 58.19
C PHE A 556 11.65 15.43 57.43
N THR A 557 12.46 16.34 57.96
CA THR A 557 13.82 16.67 57.53
C THR A 557 14.75 15.46 57.68
N PRO A 558 15.44 14.98 56.64
CA PRO A 558 16.50 14.00 56.82
C PRO A 558 17.84 14.68 57.14
N THR A 559 18.41 14.29 58.27
CA THR A 559 19.77 14.57 58.74
C THR A 559 20.80 13.78 57.92
N PHE A 560 21.96 14.38 57.63
CA PHE A 560 23.05 13.83 56.82
C PHE A 560 23.97 12.82 57.54
N THR A 561 24.63 12.00 56.69
CA THR A 561 25.98 11.36 56.77
C THR A 561 26.19 10.03 57.52
N PRO A 562 27.25 9.20 57.22
CA PRO A 562 28.14 9.13 56.04
C PRO A 562 28.44 7.70 55.48
N THR A 563 29.10 7.70 54.31
CA THR A 563 29.80 6.66 53.52
C THR A 563 30.71 5.67 54.27
N ASN A 564 30.86 4.44 53.75
CA ASN A 564 32.15 3.73 53.57
C ASN A 564 32.07 2.55 52.57
N THR A 565 33.19 2.34 51.86
CA THR A 565 33.47 1.46 50.70
C THR A 565 33.93 0.02 51.09
N PRO A 566 34.39 -0.85 50.16
CA PRO A 566 33.79 -2.14 49.77
C PRO A 566 34.48 -3.39 50.42
N THR A 567 34.14 -4.63 50.00
CA THR A 567 35.07 -5.74 49.55
C THR A 567 34.44 -7.16 49.59
N THR A 568 34.59 -7.88 48.47
CA THR A 568 34.69 -9.34 48.15
C THR A 568 33.60 -10.40 48.40
N THR A 569 33.41 -11.18 47.31
CA THR A 569 32.87 -12.54 47.08
C THR A 569 33.39 -13.63 48.05
N PRO A 570 32.69 -14.77 48.20
CA PRO A 570 33.07 -15.96 47.41
C PRO A 570 31.89 -16.86 46.94
N THR A 571 32.14 -17.62 45.86
CA THR A 571 31.36 -18.77 45.32
C THR A 571 31.38 -19.97 46.27
N PRO A 572 30.40 -20.92 46.22
CA PRO A 572 30.56 -22.13 45.39
C PRO A 572 29.27 -22.74 44.76
N THR A 573 29.47 -23.26 43.54
CA THR A 573 29.04 -24.49 42.82
C THR A 573 27.75 -25.30 43.18
N PRO A 574 27.03 -25.87 42.17
CA PRO A 574 25.65 -26.41 42.26
C PRO A 574 25.54 -27.97 42.18
N THR A 575 24.32 -28.50 41.96
CA THR A 575 23.82 -29.87 41.53
C THR A 575 22.81 -30.43 42.57
N ASP A 576 21.68 -31.11 42.32
CA ASP A 576 21.03 -31.81 41.19
C ASP A 576 19.52 -31.99 41.51
N THR A 577 18.63 -32.02 40.50
CA THR A 577 17.47 -32.93 40.49
C THR A 577 16.99 -33.19 39.04
N THR A 578 17.51 -34.27 38.48
CA THR A 578 16.78 -35.41 37.87
C THR A 578 15.73 -35.19 36.75
N LYS A 579 16.19 -35.63 35.56
CA LYS A 579 15.58 -36.23 34.34
C LYS A 579 14.24 -36.98 34.43
N LEU A 580 13.49 -36.95 33.33
CA LEU A 580 13.22 -38.06 32.36
C LEU A 580 12.34 -37.52 31.19
N GLY A 581 12.54 -37.80 29.90
CA GLY A 581 13.40 -38.77 29.23
C GLY A 581 13.48 -38.52 27.71
N ASP A 582 14.47 -39.20 27.15
CA ASP A 582 15.10 -39.13 25.83
C ASP A 582 14.20 -39.31 24.59
N PHE A 583 14.61 -38.70 23.48
CA PHE A 583 15.10 -39.42 22.28
C PHE A 583 16.08 -38.54 21.49
N ALA A 584 17.36 -38.92 21.52
CA ALA A 584 18.42 -38.35 20.69
C ALA A 584 18.66 -39.25 19.47
N TYR A 585 18.96 -38.67 18.30
CA TYR A 585 19.96 -39.23 17.37
C TYR A 585 20.63 -38.11 16.54
N MET A 586 21.89 -37.84 16.91
CA MET A 586 23.07 -37.58 16.07
C MET A 586 23.04 -36.45 15.02
N VAL A 587 23.60 -35.29 15.37
CA VAL A 587 24.16 -34.32 14.41
C VAL A 587 25.62 -34.68 14.14
N ALA A 588 25.94 -35.08 12.91
CA ALA A 588 27.31 -35.14 12.43
C ALA A 588 27.74 -33.75 11.96
N HIS A 589 28.67 -33.13 12.68
CA HIS A 589 29.50 -32.05 12.15
C HIS A 589 30.54 -32.61 11.19
N PHE A 590 30.72 -31.98 10.03
CA PHE A 590 31.97 -32.00 9.26
C PHE A 590 32.10 -30.70 8.44
N PRO A 591 33.33 -30.32 8.04
CA PRO A 591 33.86 -28.98 8.13
C PRO A 591 33.77 -28.23 6.79
N ILE A 592 33.67 -26.91 6.85
CA ILE A 592 33.76 -26.05 5.68
C ILE A 592 35.25 -25.84 5.39
N GLU A 593 35.79 -26.47 4.35
CA GLU A 593 37.02 -26.00 3.71
C GLU A 593 36.71 -24.85 2.74
N PRO A 594 37.61 -23.85 2.59
CA PRO A 594 37.39 -22.72 1.70
C PRO A 594 37.52 -23.17 0.24
N VAL A 595 36.45 -23.02 -0.53
CA VAL A 595 36.47 -23.25 -1.98
C VAL A 595 37.24 -22.11 -2.65
N LEU A 596 38.37 -22.48 -3.25
CA LEU A 596 39.16 -21.66 -4.17
C LEU A 596 38.30 -21.14 -5.32
N VAL A 597 38.52 -19.86 -5.66
CA VAL A 597 37.94 -19.14 -6.81
C VAL A 597 37.98 -19.99 -8.08
N ALA A 598 36.81 -20.45 -8.52
CA ALA A 598 36.63 -21.06 -9.83
C ALA A 598 36.28 -19.96 -10.84
N ILE A 599 37.21 -19.71 -11.76
CA ILE A 599 36.98 -19.03 -13.04
C ILE A 599 35.71 -19.61 -13.68
N HIS A 600 34.68 -18.77 -13.86
CA HIS A 600 33.45 -19.13 -14.57
C HIS A 600 33.76 -19.73 -15.94
N PRO A 601 33.29 -20.95 -16.28
CA PRO A 601 33.26 -21.36 -17.67
C PRO A 601 32.17 -20.56 -18.39
N LEU A 602 32.45 -20.21 -19.65
CA LEU A 602 31.62 -19.43 -20.57
C LEU A 602 30.30 -20.13 -21.01
N LEU A 603 29.67 -20.92 -20.13
CA LEU A 603 28.52 -21.77 -20.45
C LEU A 603 27.55 -21.83 -19.26
N THR A 604 26.37 -21.22 -19.38
CA THR A 604 25.28 -21.29 -18.39
C THR A 604 24.30 -22.39 -18.76
N GLU A 605 24.17 -23.37 -17.88
CA GLU A 605 23.10 -24.37 -17.92
C GLU A 605 21.89 -23.81 -17.17
N ASP A 606 20.69 -23.87 -17.77
CA ASP A 606 19.44 -23.44 -17.11
C ASP A 606 18.60 -24.68 -16.77
N LEU A 607 18.27 -24.81 -15.48
CA LEU A 607 17.38 -25.81 -14.91
C LEU A 607 16.13 -25.09 -14.42
N SER A 608 15.07 -25.08 -15.23
CA SER A 608 13.80 -24.45 -14.87
C SER A 608 12.72 -25.49 -14.57
N VAL A 609 11.78 -25.16 -13.68
CA VAL A 609 10.62 -26.03 -13.42
C VAL A 609 9.61 -25.82 -14.55
N HIS A 610 9.36 -26.89 -15.31
CA HIS A 610 8.44 -26.88 -16.44
C HIS A 610 7.00 -27.25 -16.06
N GLY A 611 6.83 -28.02 -14.99
CA GLY A 611 5.51 -28.42 -14.51
C GLY A 611 5.58 -29.13 -13.16
N ILE A 612 4.47 -29.09 -12.44
CA ILE A 612 4.30 -29.76 -11.15
C ILE A 612 2.96 -30.51 -11.21
N GLU A 613 3.00 -31.81 -10.94
CA GLU A 613 1.82 -32.68 -10.83
C GLU A 613 1.69 -33.10 -9.36
N ILE A 614 0.51 -32.92 -8.74
CA ILE A 614 0.25 -33.30 -7.35
C ILE A 614 -0.86 -34.35 -7.34
N THR A 615 -0.60 -35.53 -6.79
CA THR A 615 -1.55 -36.65 -6.76
C THR A 615 -1.73 -37.19 -5.33
N GLN A 616 -2.95 -37.56 -4.94
CA GLN A 616 -3.22 -38.24 -3.66
C GLN A 616 -3.47 -39.73 -3.89
N GLY A 617 -3.03 -40.56 -2.92
CA GLY A 617 -3.06 -42.02 -3.01
C GLY A 617 -4.38 -42.62 -3.56
N ILE A 618 -4.22 -43.37 -4.66
CA ILE A 618 -5.20 -44.08 -5.50
C ILE A 618 -5.91 -43.20 -6.54
N GLN A 619 -5.14 -42.48 -7.35
CA GLN A 619 -5.46 -42.28 -8.76
C GLN A 619 -4.28 -42.80 -9.61
N CYS A 620 -4.50 -43.96 -10.26
CA CYS A 620 -3.72 -44.53 -11.36
C CYS A 620 -2.17 -44.64 -11.24
N PHE A 621 -1.64 -45.05 -10.08
CA PHE A 621 -0.21 -45.34 -9.96
C PHE A 621 0.13 -46.79 -10.33
N ASN A 622 0.41 -47.05 -11.62
CA ASN A 622 1.15 -48.22 -12.07
C ASN A 622 2.60 -47.81 -12.40
N THR A 623 3.56 -48.25 -11.60
CA THR A 623 4.97 -47.85 -11.67
C THR A 623 5.72 -48.33 -12.92
N GLY A 624 5.13 -49.22 -13.73
CA GLY A 624 5.79 -49.82 -14.90
C GLY A 624 5.29 -49.34 -16.27
N ALA A 625 4.20 -48.57 -16.34
CA ALA A 625 3.59 -48.15 -17.60
C ALA A 625 2.96 -46.76 -17.41
N GLY A 626 3.64 -45.70 -17.85
CA GLY A 626 3.07 -44.35 -17.85
C GLY A 626 1.73 -44.31 -18.58
N LEU A 627 0.73 -43.63 -18.02
CA LEU A 627 -0.62 -43.56 -18.58
C LEU A 627 -0.90 -42.15 -19.11
N ALA A 628 -1.08 -42.03 -20.42
CA ALA A 628 -1.39 -40.78 -21.14
C ALA A 628 -2.90 -40.52 -21.31
N THR A 629 -3.77 -41.19 -20.54
CA THR A 629 -5.23 -41.22 -20.80
C THR A 629 -6.10 -40.94 -19.57
N CYS A 630 -5.59 -40.23 -18.57
CA CYS A 630 -6.41 -39.74 -17.45
C CYS A 630 -6.65 -38.23 -17.59
N PRO A 631 -7.88 -37.71 -17.39
CA PRO A 631 -8.14 -36.28 -17.33
C PRO A 631 -7.47 -35.65 -16.09
N ASP A 632 -6.85 -34.48 -16.26
CA ASP A 632 -6.25 -33.71 -15.17
C ASP A 632 -7.30 -33.29 -14.11
N ASN A 633 -6.95 -33.50 -12.83
CA ASN A 633 -7.41 -32.73 -11.67
C ASN A 633 -8.92 -32.44 -11.51
N SER A 634 -9.80 -33.45 -11.58
CA SER A 634 -11.24 -33.23 -11.36
C SER A 634 -11.77 -33.53 -9.95
N MET A 635 -10.94 -33.60 -8.90
CA MET A 635 -11.40 -33.90 -7.53
C MET A 635 -10.66 -33.07 -6.46
N PRO A 636 -11.36 -32.46 -5.49
CA PRO A 636 -10.74 -31.75 -4.37
C PRO A 636 -9.96 -32.72 -3.45
N MET A 637 -8.83 -32.24 -2.92
CA MET A 637 -7.95 -33.01 -2.03
C MET A 637 -8.69 -33.46 -0.77
N VAL A 638 -8.58 -34.75 -0.44
CA VAL A 638 -9.20 -35.34 0.76
C VAL A 638 -8.20 -35.33 1.92
N THR A 639 -8.65 -34.91 3.08
CA THR A 639 -7.85 -34.80 4.32
C THR A 639 -7.25 -36.16 4.74
N ASN A 640 -6.00 -36.16 5.22
CA ASN A 640 -5.25 -37.31 5.76
C ASN A 640 -4.85 -38.44 4.79
N LYS A 641 -4.66 -38.17 3.49
CA LYS A 641 -4.03 -39.12 2.55
C LYS A 641 -2.64 -38.68 2.08
N THR A 642 -1.76 -39.67 1.86
CA THR A 642 -0.42 -39.44 1.30
C THR A 642 -0.52 -38.77 -0.06
N THR A 643 0.13 -37.62 -0.17
CA THR A 643 0.17 -36.79 -1.38
C THR A 643 1.57 -36.90 -1.99
N THR A 644 1.66 -37.16 -3.29
CA THR A 644 2.91 -37.26 -4.06
C THR A 644 2.95 -36.13 -5.07
N ALA A 645 4.03 -35.33 -5.05
CA ALA A 645 4.31 -34.34 -6.10
C ALA A 645 5.36 -34.89 -7.08
N ARG A 646 5.10 -34.81 -8.38
CA ARG A 646 6.08 -35.03 -9.45
C ARG A 646 6.42 -33.70 -10.08
N ILE A 647 7.70 -33.44 -10.27
CA ILE A 647 8.20 -32.15 -10.74
C ILE A 647 9.02 -32.38 -11.98
N TYR A 648 8.60 -31.72 -13.06
CA TYR A 648 9.23 -31.80 -14.36
C TYR A 648 10.23 -30.67 -14.48
N MET A 649 11.51 -31.01 -14.58
CA MET A 649 12.58 -30.04 -14.83
C MET A 649 12.86 -29.98 -16.32
N ARG A 650 13.08 -28.76 -16.83
CA ARG A 650 13.60 -28.52 -18.17
C ARG A 650 15.06 -28.15 -18.06
N TYR A 651 15.87 -28.82 -18.87
CA TYR A 651 17.27 -28.48 -19.07
C TYR A 651 17.39 -27.72 -20.39
N SER A 652 18.00 -26.53 -20.37
CA SER A 652 18.33 -25.79 -21.58
C SER A 652 19.77 -25.29 -21.56
N HIS A 653 20.39 -25.25 -22.74
CA HIS A 653 21.79 -24.88 -22.93
C HIS A 653 21.89 -23.82 -24.03
N SER A 654 22.69 -22.79 -23.81
CA SER A 654 22.79 -21.60 -24.67
C SER A 654 23.25 -21.88 -26.11
N LEU A 655 23.82 -23.07 -26.38
CA LEU A 655 24.26 -23.49 -27.72
C LEU A 655 23.46 -24.66 -28.33
N LEU A 656 22.57 -25.31 -27.59
CA LEU A 656 21.76 -26.45 -28.07
C LEU A 656 20.36 -26.42 -27.42
N PRO A 657 19.29 -26.13 -28.18
CA PRO A 657 17.97 -25.87 -27.59
C PRO A 657 17.24 -27.11 -27.06
N VAL A 658 17.77 -28.32 -27.23
CA VAL A 658 17.19 -29.54 -26.66
C VAL A 658 18.31 -30.52 -26.33
N GLY A 659 18.66 -30.64 -25.05
CA GLY A 659 19.50 -31.70 -24.52
C GLY A 659 18.78 -32.36 -23.36
N THR A 660 18.71 -33.69 -23.34
CA THR A 660 18.37 -34.44 -22.12
C THR A 660 19.66 -34.71 -21.36
N ARG A 661 19.63 -34.59 -20.03
CA ARG A 661 20.77 -34.93 -19.17
C ARG A 661 20.32 -35.94 -18.12
N ASP A 662 20.75 -37.18 -18.30
CA ASP A 662 20.33 -38.31 -17.45
C ASP A 662 21.26 -38.45 -16.22
N ASN A 663 20.73 -39.01 -15.13
CA ASN A 663 21.44 -39.29 -13.87
C ASN A 663 22.08 -38.07 -13.19
N VAL A 664 21.46 -36.90 -13.31
CA VAL A 664 21.89 -35.70 -12.56
C VAL A 664 21.21 -35.73 -11.20
N PRO A 665 21.95 -35.93 -10.09
CA PRO A 665 21.34 -35.86 -8.77
C PRO A 665 20.86 -34.44 -8.52
N VAL A 666 19.55 -34.26 -8.38
CA VAL A 666 18.95 -32.98 -8.03
C VAL A 666 18.49 -33.02 -6.59
N LYS A 667 18.99 -32.07 -5.80
CA LYS A 667 18.56 -31.87 -4.43
C LYS A 667 17.38 -30.91 -4.43
N MET A 668 16.22 -31.45 -4.10
CA MET A 668 15.01 -30.66 -4.05
C MET A 668 14.75 -30.16 -2.63
N TYR A 669 14.38 -28.89 -2.50
CA TYR A 669 13.91 -28.26 -1.27
C TYR A 669 12.44 -27.90 -1.41
N LEU A 670 11.60 -28.38 -0.49
CA LEU A 670 10.15 -28.25 -0.52
C LEU A 670 9.66 -27.72 0.82
N ARG A 671 8.68 -26.82 0.79
CA ARG A 671 7.96 -26.33 1.98
C ARG A 671 6.52 -26.05 1.58
N TRP A 672 5.56 -26.62 2.31
CA TRP A 672 4.17 -26.17 2.20
C TRP A 672 3.99 -24.87 2.97
N ASN A 673 2.98 -24.07 2.62
CA ASN A 673 2.78 -22.77 3.26
C ASN A 673 2.66 -22.92 4.80
N GLY A 674 3.50 -22.21 5.56
CA GLY A 674 3.61 -22.33 7.02
C GLY A 674 4.37 -23.56 7.57
N GLY A 675 4.85 -24.48 6.72
CA GLY A 675 5.54 -25.72 7.12
C GLY A 675 7.05 -25.59 7.37
N ILE A 676 7.72 -26.70 7.71
CA ILE A 676 9.19 -26.79 7.76
C ILE A 676 9.75 -27.15 6.38
N TRP A 677 10.97 -26.68 6.08
CA TRP A 677 11.68 -27.09 4.86
C TRP A 677 12.09 -28.56 4.93
N VAL A 678 11.75 -29.30 3.88
CA VAL A 678 12.14 -30.70 3.69
C VAL A 678 12.99 -30.79 2.44
N SER A 679 14.09 -31.56 2.49
CA SER A 679 14.90 -31.83 1.31
C SER A 679 14.91 -33.31 0.95
N THR A 680 14.83 -33.62 -0.34
CA THR A 680 15.04 -34.97 -0.88
C THR A 680 16.02 -34.94 -2.04
N ILE A 681 16.70 -36.06 -2.27
CA ILE A 681 17.59 -36.24 -3.43
C ILE A 681 16.82 -37.10 -4.43
N ALA A 682 16.59 -36.55 -5.61
CA ALA A 682 16.04 -37.27 -6.76
C ALA A 682 17.18 -37.53 -7.76
N THR A 683 17.18 -38.70 -8.40
CA THR A 683 18.15 -39.11 -9.42
C THR A 683 17.49 -39.26 -10.77
#